data_AF-A0AAU1TWJ2-F1
#
_entry.id   AF-A0AAU1TWJ2-F1
#
_cell.length_a   1.000
_cell.length_b   1.000
_cell.length_c   1.000
_cell.angle_alpha   90.00
_cell.angle_beta   90.00
_cell.angle_gamma   90.00
#
_symmetry.space_group_name_H-M   'P 1'
#
loop_
_entity.id
_entity.type
_entity.pdbx_description
1 polymer ?
#
loop_
_entity_poly.entity_id
_entity_poly.type
_entity_poly.pdbx_seq_one_letter_code
_entity_poly.pdbx_strand_id
1 'polypeptide(L)'
;MKGDAYTVVGAGAIGGTLAHSLAAAGHPVTVIDTDADHVAAIRTDGLTILRGEERESVRLDAATPEDYQGPPLRRVLLSVKAQATQAAMRWIAPRLAPDGYVVSVQNGFNEELIGQHVGTERTIAAFVNIFADVVKPGVVRDGGPGAFIIGEPGGAPVSERVRDLVADLQAWGPAQATDNVEGYLWAKAAFGAMLSATALADAPMAELIDRHRAAMYALAAEVYAAADTAGIRLEPFDAYDAPAFQPGDPVARDAACDRLTAWLRTQPKDRSGIWRDLAVRRRPVEVTTHYEPVIERSRRADLDTPVLSAVLEGLRELERDPSGMSEARLDALDALAKAAGERTTAGRDNSAGRSEAGPPLGATAVPARMIDIQAEADDKGLGDLPIGPALTDTQAVAVRNWLDAHHDAMADHLAAYTSMESSSDDKQCLAACLDWLRGWLDTTLGAPESEELLPRDGAGDILIRRYAGTGPSAATPVLLVAHYDTVWSTGTLRDWPYRREDDRISGPGVFDMKAGLVQATWALRALRELDLPVPACTLLLNGDEETGSQASSEVIVAEARASRAALVFEASADGAVKTTRKGVGLFSLTVRGEEAHAGLDPTRGASAVNEMARQVLALEGIAAPAAGTTVNVGVLRGGTRSNVTAGEAVAHLDVRVVTAAERDRVDAALAALAPVDPRTTLKLDGGWNRPVFERTEGVGRLFAVARDCAAPLGLDLREAAVGGASDGNFILAAGTPVLDGLGAVGGGAHARSEHVTLSGMVERSALAAGVLAAFAGA
;
A
#
# COMPACT_ATOMS: atom_id res chain seq x y z
N MET A 1 34.26 23.31 4.45
CA MET A 1 33.99 21.86 4.41
C MET A 1 32.86 21.60 5.37
N LYS A 2 31.71 21.13 4.88
CA LYS A 2 30.55 20.77 5.71
C LYS A 2 30.70 19.31 6.12
N GLY A 3 30.48 18.99 7.39
CA GLY A 3 30.37 17.62 7.90
C GLY A 3 31.62 17.03 8.56
N ASP A 4 31.41 16.17 9.56
CA ASP A 4 32.43 15.29 10.13
C ASP A 4 32.93 14.27 9.08
N ALA A 5 34.14 13.75 9.25
CA ALA A 5 34.74 12.79 8.32
C ALA A 5 34.16 11.37 8.46
N TYR A 6 33.86 10.74 7.32
CA TYR A 6 33.43 9.35 7.21
C TYR A 6 34.59 8.43 6.86
N THR A 7 34.60 7.24 7.47
CA THR A 7 35.45 6.13 7.03
C THR A 7 34.58 4.97 6.57
N VAL A 8 34.72 4.57 5.32
CA VAL A 8 34.01 3.41 4.78
C VAL A 8 34.96 2.22 4.75
N VAL A 9 34.69 1.20 5.57
CA VAL A 9 35.51 -0.01 5.65
C VAL A 9 34.84 -1.11 4.80
N GLY A 10 35.46 -1.41 3.66
CA GLY A 10 34.96 -2.26 2.59
C GLY A 10 34.22 -1.45 1.52
N ALA A 11 34.91 -1.02 0.46
CA ALA A 11 34.34 -0.28 -0.66
C ALA A 11 33.88 -1.19 -1.81
N GLY A 12 33.32 -2.34 -1.46
CA GLY A 12 32.59 -3.18 -2.39
C GLY A 12 31.31 -2.51 -2.90
N ALA A 13 30.34 -3.31 -3.35
CA ALA A 13 29.10 -2.80 -3.95
C ALA A 13 28.35 -1.77 -3.06
N ILE A 14 28.06 -2.12 -1.80
CA ILE A 14 27.34 -1.25 -0.86
C ILE A 14 28.23 -0.07 -0.42
N GLY A 15 29.41 -0.37 0.12
CA GLY A 15 30.29 0.65 0.68
C GLY A 15 30.79 1.65 -0.36
N GLY A 16 31.16 1.19 -1.56
CA GLY A 16 31.59 2.05 -2.65
C GLY A 16 30.48 3.00 -3.11
N THR A 17 29.24 2.52 -3.18
CA THR A 17 28.08 3.35 -3.52
C THR A 17 27.87 4.47 -2.49
N LEU A 18 27.88 4.14 -1.19
CA LEU A 18 27.70 5.15 -0.13
C LEU A 18 28.90 6.10 -0.01
N ALA A 19 30.13 5.59 -0.14
CA ALA A 19 31.35 6.40 -0.15
C ALA A 19 31.32 7.44 -1.27
N HIS A 20 30.90 7.02 -2.47
CA HIS A 20 30.76 7.91 -3.61
C HIS A 20 29.73 9.02 -3.33
N SER A 21 28.51 8.65 -2.92
CA SER A 21 27.43 9.62 -2.68
C SER A 21 27.75 10.63 -1.57
N LEU A 22 28.37 10.19 -0.46
CA LEU A 22 28.82 11.08 0.60
C LEU A 22 29.89 12.05 0.09
N ALA A 23 30.87 11.57 -0.67
CA ALA A 23 31.91 12.41 -1.26
C ALA A 23 31.33 13.41 -2.28
N ALA A 24 30.39 12.97 -3.12
CA ALA A 24 29.67 13.83 -4.08
C ALA A 24 28.90 14.96 -3.38
N ALA A 25 28.31 14.67 -2.21
CA ALA A 25 27.64 15.67 -1.37
C ALA A 25 28.60 16.60 -0.59
N GLY A 26 29.92 16.39 -0.72
CA GLY A 26 30.95 17.25 -0.15
C GLY A 26 31.41 16.86 1.26
N HIS A 27 31.06 15.66 1.73
CA HIS A 27 31.60 15.12 2.99
C HIS A 27 33.03 14.60 2.79
N PRO A 28 33.94 14.79 3.76
CA PRO A 28 35.24 14.12 3.74
C PRO A 28 35.07 12.61 3.90
N VAL A 29 35.54 11.83 2.93
CA VAL A 29 35.42 10.35 2.94
C VAL A 29 36.79 9.71 2.75
N THR A 30 37.11 8.75 3.62
CA THR A 30 38.22 7.82 3.41
C THR A 30 37.70 6.39 3.27
N VAL A 31 38.10 5.70 2.21
CA VAL A 31 37.83 4.29 1.98
C VAL A 31 38.98 3.44 2.51
N ILE A 32 38.65 2.37 3.24
CA ILE A 32 39.59 1.33 3.66
C ILE A 32 39.17 0.01 3.04
N ASP A 33 40.00 -0.57 2.18
CA ASP A 33 39.71 -1.86 1.55
C ASP A 33 40.95 -2.76 1.50
N THR A 34 40.74 -4.07 1.65
CA THR A 34 41.82 -5.07 1.57
C THR A 34 42.24 -5.38 0.13
N ASP A 35 41.40 -5.06 -0.85
CA ASP A 35 41.73 -5.20 -2.27
C ASP A 35 42.66 -4.05 -2.71
N ALA A 36 43.96 -4.34 -2.77
CA ALA A 36 44.98 -3.37 -3.14
C ALA A 36 44.80 -2.81 -4.56
N ASP A 37 44.28 -3.59 -5.50
CA ASP A 37 44.02 -3.14 -6.87
C ASP A 37 42.83 -2.17 -6.87
N HIS A 38 41.79 -2.45 -6.09
CA HIS A 38 40.66 -1.55 -5.90
C HIS A 38 41.08 -0.23 -5.26
N VAL A 39 41.89 -0.27 -4.20
CA VAL A 39 42.46 0.93 -3.54
C VAL A 39 43.32 1.73 -4.51
N ALA A 40 44.21 1.08 -5.26
CA ALA A 40 45.07 1.75 -6.24
C ALA A 40 44.27 2.43 -7.35
N ALA A 41 43.21 1.78 -7.84
CA ALA A 41 42.30 2.35 -8.84
C ALA A 41 41.56 3.58 -8.29
N ILE A 42 41.01 3.52 -7.07
CA ILE A 42 40.35 4.67 -6.44
C ILE A 42 41.33 5.85 -6.27
N ARG A 43 42.56 5.58 -5.80
CA ARG A 43 43.61 6.62 -5.66
C ARG A 43 43.93 7.29 -7.00
N THR A 44 44.04 6.50 -8.06
CA THR A 44 44.51 6.95 -9.39
C THR A 44 43.40 7.65 -10.18
N ASP A 45 42.21 7.07 -10.21
CA ASP A 45 41.12 7.47 -11.11
C ASP A 45 39.92 8.09 -10.39
N GLY A 46 39.84 7.94 -9.05
CA GLY A 46 38.63 8.21 -8.27
C GLY A 46 37.71 6.99 -8.20
N LEU A 47 36.72 7.04 -7.32
CA LEU A 47 35.67 6.03 -7.25
C LEU A 47 34.59 6.37 -8.26
N THR A 48 34.24 5.43 -9.13
CA THR A 48 33.27 5.64 -10.21
C THR A 48 31.98 4.88 -9.94
N ILE A 49 30.84 5.55 -10.12
CA ILE A 49 29.50 4.96 -10.13
C ILE A 49 28.93 4.95 -11.56
N LEU A 50 28.35 3.82 -11.94
CA LEU A 50 27.60 3.64 -13.20
C LEU A 50 26.11 3.49 -12.89
N ARG A 51 25.25 4.33 -13.49
CA ARG A 51 23.78 4.27 -13.40
C ARG A 51 23.17 4.34 -14.80
N GLY A 52 22.71 3.22 -15.33
CA GLY A 52 22.30 3.14 -16.74
C GLY A 52 23.47 3.48 -17.67
N GLU A 53 23.30 4.51 -18.51
CA GLU A 53 24.37 5.05 -19.37
C GLU A 53 25.22 6.13 -18.68
N GLU A 54 24.80 6.61 -17.50
CA GLU A 54 25.50 7.66 -16.77
C GLU A 54 26.72 7.12 -16.04
N ARG A 55 27.78 7.93 -16.03
CA ARG A 55 29.04 7.63 -15.36
C ARG A 55 29.51 8.87 -14.60
N GLU A 56 29.66 8.72 -13.29
CA GLU A 56 30.15 9.76 -12.40
C GLU A 56 31.37 9.24 -11.62
N SER A 57 32.36 10.10 -11.41
CA SER A 57 33.56 9.76 -10.65
C SER A 57 33.86 10.84 -9.63
N VAL A 58 34.12 10.44 -8.39
CA VAL A 58 34.51 11.35 -7.30
C VAL A 58 35.91 11.01 -6.78
N ARG A 59 36.64 12.05 -6.37
CA ARG A 59 37.95 11.90 -5.73
C ARG A 59 37.75 11.77 -4.22
N LEU A 60 38.30 10.71 -3.65
CA LEU A 60 38.29 10.46 -2.20
C LEU A 60 39.60 9.75 -1.80
N ASP A 61 39.93 9.81 -0.51
CA ASP A 61 41.10 9.12 0.02
C ASP A 61 40.82 7.62 0.11
N ALA A 62 41.77 6.79 -0.28
CA ALA A 62 41.68 5.33 -0.12
C ALA A 62 42.97 4.76 0.45
N ALA A 63 42.87 3.72 1.26
CA ALA A 63 44.03 2.99 1.78
C ALA A 63 43.71 1.52 2.07
N THR A 64 44.74 0.68 2.09
CA THR A 64 44.65 -0.63 2.72
C THR A 64 44.71 -0.47 4.24
N PRO A 65 44.22 -1.46 5.03
CA PRO A 65 44.35 -1.44 6.48
C PRO A 65 45.78 -1.25 7.00
N GLU A 66 46.78 -1.74 6.27
CA GLU A 66 48.20 -1.64 6.58
C GLU A 66 48.78 -0.24 6.27
N ASP A 67 48.30 0.39 5.20
CA ASP A 67 48.78 1.70 4.73
C ASP A 67 48.14 2.88 5.46
N TYR A 68 47.03 2.66 6.18
CA TYR A 68 46.29 3.74 6.81
C TYR A 68 47.05 4.37 7.98
N GLN A 69 47.44 5.65 7.80
CA GLN A 69 48.08 6.49 8.81
C GLN A 69 47.24 7.74 9.14
N GLY A 70 45.92 7.68 8.87
CA GLY A 70 44.99 8.78 9.07
C GLY A 70 44.62 9.01 10.55
N PRO A 71 43.75 10.01 10.83
CA PRO A 71 43.31 10.31 12.18
C PRO A 71 42.46 9.16 12.80
N PRO A 72 42.19 9.20 14.11
CA PRO A 72 41.23 8.29 14.73
C PRO A 72 39.86 8.31 14.03
N LEU A 73 39.24 7.15 13.91
CA LEU A 73 37.98 6.95 13.17
C LEU A 73 36.81 7.51 13.98
N ARG A 74 35.94 8.32 13.36
CA ARG A 74 34.75 8.89 14.03
C ARG A 74 33.46 8.24 13.56
N ARG A 75 33.10 8.38 12.28
CA ARG A 75 31.89 7.78 11.69
C ARG A 75 32.29 6.66 10.75
N VAL A 76 32.19 5.40 11.21
CA VAL A 76 32.61 4.24 10.41
C VAL A 76 31.39 3.58 9.78
N LEU A 77 31.32 3.55 8.44
CA LEU A 77 30.39 2.68 7.72
C LEU A 77 31.10 1.35 7.47
N LEU A 78 30.70 0.31 8.18
CA LEU A 78 31.24 -1.03 7.99
C LEU A 78 30.40 -1.75 6.94
N SER A 79 31.00 -2.12 5.81
CA SER A 79 30.31 -2.72 4.66
C SER A 79 31.10 -3.89 4.05
N VAL A 80 31.86 -4.59 4.88
CA VAL A 80 32.53 -5.84 4.52
C VAL A 80 31.53 -7.00 4.48
N LYS A 81 31.93 -8.12 3.87
CA LYS A 81 31.18 -9.39 3.96
C LYS A 81 31.11 -9.87 5.41
N ALA A 82 30.02 -10.53 5.80
CA ALA A 82 29.75 -10.87 7.20
C ALA A 82 30.88 -11.71 7.85
N GLN A 83 31.55 -12.58 7.09
CA GLN A 83 32.69 -13.38 7.60
C GLN A 83 33.93 -12.53 7.93
N ALA A 84 34.05 -11.37 7.30
CA ALA A 84 35.17 -10.45 7.52
C ALA A 84 34.90 -9.46 8.67
N THR A 85 33.67 -9.40 9.21
CA THR A 85 33.28 -8.47 10.28
C THR A 85 34.23 -8.57 11.49
N GLN A 86 34.58 -9.77 11.94
CA GLN A 86 35.48 -9.94 13.09
C GLN A 86 36.91 -9.44 12.82
N ALA A 87 37.43 -9.66 11.61
CA ALA A 87 38.75 -9.17 11.23
C ALA A 87 38.76 -7.63 11.12
N ALA A 88 37.73 -7.06 10.48
CA ALA A 88 37.55 -5.62 10.37
C ALA A 88 37.41 -4.95 11.75
N MET A 89 36.60 -5.52 12.66
CA MET A 89 36.41 -4.96 14.00
C MET A 89 37.68 -5.00 14.86
N ARG A 90 38.52 -6.03 14.72
CA ARG A 90 39.86 -6.05 15.37
C ARG A 90 40.76 -4.92 14.88
N TRP A 91 40.57 -4.44 13.65
CA TRP A 91 41.30 -3.29 13.11
C TRP A 91 40.66 -1.95 13.49
N ILE A 92 39.32 -1.85 13.46
CA ILE A 92 38.53 -0.64 13.74
C ILE A 92 38.59 -0.26 15.22
N ALA A 93 38.29 -1.20 16.12
CA ALA A 93 38.13 -0.92 17.55
C ALA A 93 39.29 -0.15 18.20
N PRO A 94 40.58 -0.51 17.99
CA PRO A 94 41.70 0.25 18.56
C PRO A 94 41.94 1.61 17.90
N ARG A 95 41.28 1.90 16.75
CA ARG A 95 41.42 3.16 16.00
C ARG A 95 40.20 4.07 16.15
N LEU A 96 39.11 3.59 16.75
CA LEU A 96 37.87 4.33 16.90
C LEU A 96 38.04 5.41 17.98
N ALA A 97 37.82 6.67 17.62
CA ALA A 97 37.87 7.82 18.50
C ALA A 97 36.91 7.65 19.70
N PRO A 98 37.16 8.30 20.85
CA PRO A 98 36.32 8.15 22.05
C PRO A 98 34.82 8.40 21.82
N ASP A 99 34.49 9.34 20.93
CA ASP A 99 33.12 9.68 20.51
C ASP A 99 32.71 9.07 19.16
N GLY A 100 33.56 8.20 18.60
CA GLY A 100 33.30 7.52 17.34
C GLY A 100 32.38 6.31 17.50
N TYR A 101 31.66 5.97 16.42
CA TYR A 101 30.72 4.85 16.34
C TYR A 101 30.84 4.11 15.01
N VAL A 102 30.31 2.89 14.99
CA VAL A 102 30.28 2.00 13.82
C VAL A 102 28.85 1.75 13.39
N VAL A 103 28.57 1.97 12.12
CA VAL A 103 27.29 1.66 11.46
C VAL A 103 27.45 0.35 10.72
N SER A 104 26.63 -0.65 11.06
CA SER A 104 26.59 -1.92 10.33
C SER A 104 25.79 -1.74 9.04
N VAL A 105 26.50 -1.54 7.92
CA VAL A 105 25.89 -1.42 6.59
C VAL A 105 26.15 -2.71 5.81
N GLN A 106 25.68 -3.82 6.37
CA GLN A 106 25.97 -5.17 5.90
C GLN A 106 24.68 -5.97 5.77
N ASN A 107 24.72 -7.07 5.02
CA ASN A 107 23.66 -8.07 5.05
C ASN A 107 23.84 -9.00 6.26
N GLY A 108 22.74 -9.52 6.80
CA GLY A 108 22.73 -10.38 7.98
C GLY A 108 22.87 -9.60 9.29
N PHE A 109 22.88 -10.32 10.41
CA PHE A 109 22.99 -9.73 11.75
C PHE A 109 24.46 -9.65 12.18
N ASN A 110 24.99 -8.43 12.29
CA ASN A 110 26.40 -8.18 12.63
C ASN A 110 26.56 -7.28 13.87
N GLU A 111 25.46 -6.66 14.31
CA GLU A 111 25.40 -5.63 15.36
C GLU A 111 25.90 -6.17 16.70
N GLU A 112 25.54 -7.41 17.05
CA GLU A 112 26.01 -8.04 18.29
C GLU A 112 27.54 -8.22 18.29
N LEU A 113 28.10 -8.70 17.18
CA LEU A 113 29.55 -8.89 17.02
C LEU A 113 30.29 -7.53 17.05
N ILE A 114 29.72 -6.50 16.43
CA ILE A 114 30.27 -5.14 16.47
C ILE A 114 30.21 -4.61 17.92
N GLY A 115 29.07 -4.75 18.60
CA GLY A 115 28.86 -4.35 19.98
C GLY A 115 29.81 -5.03 20.96
N GLN A 116 30.19 -6.30 20.73
CA GLN A 116 31.20 -6.98 21.54
C GLN A 116 32.60 -6.32 21.49
N HIS A 117 32.90 -5.57 20.43
CA HIS A 117 34.20 -4.91 20.26
C HIS A 117 34.19 -3.44 20.68
N VAL A 118 33.10 -2.72 20.45
CA VAL A 118 33.04 -1.25 20.67
C VAL A 118 31.95 -0.81 21.63
N GLY A 119 31.09 -1.70 22.09
CA GLY A 119 29.92 -1.40 22.90
C GLY A 119 28.66 -1.17 22.05
N THR A 120 27.50 -1.57 22.57
CA THR A 120 26.19 -1.34 21.94
C THR A 120 25.93 0.16 21.76
N GLU A 121 26.36 0.98 22.72
CA GLU A 121 26.27 2.43 22.69
C GLU A 121 27.12 3.08 21.60
N ARG A 122 28.02 2.36 20.94
CA ARG A 122 28.83 2.82 19.80
C ARG A 122 28.53 2.05 18.51
N THR A 123 27.43 1.31 18.50
CA THR A 123 26.96 0.53 17.36
C THR A 123 25.64 1.12 16.84
N ILE A 124 25.51 1.26 15.53
CA ILE A 124 24.27 1.63 14.83
C ILE A 124 23.94 0.51 13.86
N ALA A 125 22.68 0.09 13.82
CA ALA A 125 22.21 -0.93 12.90
C ALA A 125 21.67 -0.26 11.62
N ALA A 126 21.83 -0.94 10.48
CA ALA A 126 21.19 -0.50 9.25
C ALA A 126 20.64 -1.68 8.44
N PHE A 127 19.36 -1.60 8.11
CA PHE A 127 18.78 -2.39 7.03
C PHE A 127 19.12 -1.70 5.71
N VAL A 128 19.81 -2.42 4.82
CA VAL A 128 20.28 -1.88 3.54
C VAL A 128 19.76 -2.72 2.37
N ASN A 129 18.93 -2.19 1.48
CA ASN A 129 18.48 -2.90 0.28
C ASN A 129 19.04 -2.28 -1.01
N ILE A 130 20.36 -2.39 -1.20
CA ILE A 130 21.07 -1.79 -2.34
C ILE A 130 21.43 -2.85 -3.38
N PHE A 131 21.04 -2.60 -4.63
CA PHE A 131 21.33 -3.48 -5.77
C PHE A 131 22.58 -3.03 -6.54
N ALA A 132 23.76 -3.14 -5.94
CA ALA A 132 25.02 -2.76 -6.60
C ALA A 132 25.93 -3.96 -6.91
N ASP A 133 26.86 -3.80 -7.84
CA ASP A 133 27.93 -4.79 -8.13
C ASP A 133 29.25 -4.08 -8.45
N VAL A 134 30.36 -4.65 -8.02
CA VAL A 134 31.69 -4.15 -8.42
C VAL A 134 31.98 -4.67 -9.82
N VAL A 135 32.07 -3.77 -10.80
CA VAL A 135 32.30 -4.16 -12.20
C VAL A 135 33.77 -4.47 -12.43
N LYS A 136 34.64 -3.65 -11.85
CA LYS A 136 36.11 -3.78 -11.87
C LYS A 136 36.69 -2.90 -10.75
N PRO A 137 38.00 -3.00 -10.42
CA PRO A 137 38.65 -2.10 -9.47
C PRO A 137 38.28 -0.62 -9.69
N GLY A 138 37.87 0.07 -8.62
CA GLY A 138 37.43 1.47 -8.62
C GLY A 138 36.09 1.79 -9.31
N VAL A 139 35.35 0.80 -9.82
CA VAL A 139 34.08 1.02 -10.54
C VAL A 139 32.95 0.15 -10.01
N VAL A 140 31.90 0.79 -9.51
CA VAL A 140 30.69 0.17 -9.00
C VAL A 140 29.51 0.49 -9.92
N ARG A 141 28.69 -0.51 -10.24
CA ARG A 141 27.41 -0.30 -10.90
C ARG A 141 26.34 -0.23 -9.82
N ASP A 142 25.65 0.90 -9.77
CA ASP A 142 24.56 1.15 -8.84
C ASP A 142 23.22 0.88 -9.55
N GLY A 143 22.42 0.00 -8.96
CA GLY A 143 21.09 -0.37 -9.48
C GLY A 143 20.00 0.63 -9.15
N GLY A 144 20.32 1.70 -8.42
CA GLY A 144 19.38 2.74 -8.01
C GLY A 144 19.04 2.67 -6.53
N PRO A 145 18.31 3.68 -6.02
CA PRO A 145 17.95 3.77 -4.62
C PRO A 145 17.00 2.63 -4.24
N GLY A 146 17.27 2.01 -3.09
CA GLY A 146 16.37 1.07 -2.43
C GLY A 146 16.16 1.47 -0.98
N ALA A 147 15.30 0.74 -0.27
CA ALA A 147 15.02 1.03 1.12
C ALA A 147 16.31 0.95 1.98
N PHE A 148 16.56 2.01 2.75
CA PHE A 148 17.74 2.13 3.61
C PHE A 148 17.32 2.72 4.95
N ILE A 149 17.28 1.86 5.95
CA ILE A 149 16.67 2.16 7.24
C ILE A 149 17.74 2.04 8.32
N ILE A 150 17.86 3.06 9.16
CA ILE A 150 18.94 3.20 10.14
C ILE A 150 18.31 3.41 11.52
N GLY A 151 18.82 2.70 12.52
CA GLY A 151 18.32 2.82 13.89
C GLY A 151 19.35 2.42 14.93
N GLU A 152 19.03 2.75 16.18
CA GLU A 152 19.78 2.25 17.31
C GLU A 152 19.45 0.76 17.55
N PRO A 153 20.42 -0.09 17.90
CA PRO A 153 20.17 -1.49 18.21
C PRO A 153 19.34 -1.65 19.50
N GLY A 154 18.64 -2.79 19.64
CA GLY A 154 17.89 -3.12 20.84
C GLY A 154 16.59 -2.33 21.04
N GLY A 155 16.00 -1.80 19.96
CA GLY A 155 14.75 -1.03 20.01
C GLY A 155 14.88 0.33 20.71
N ALA A 156 16.10 0.89 20.77
CA ALA A 156 16.32 2.17 21.40
C ALA A 156 15.75 3.33 20.53
N PRO A 157 15.27 4.42 21.13
CA PRO A 157 14.73 5.55 20.39
C PRO A 157 15.75 6.15 19.41
N VAL A 158 15.24 6.74 18.32
CA VAL A 158 16.06 7.46 17.34
C VAL A 158 16.88 8.56 18.02
N SER A 159 18.21 8.41 18.01
CA SER A 159 19.16 9.36 18.56
C SER A 159 19.48 10.50 17.59
N GLU A 160 20.13 11.55 18.09
CA GLU A 160 20.64 12.66 17.25
C GLU A 160 21.64 12.17 16.20
N ARG A 161 22.58 11.27 16.58
CA ARG A 161 23.55 10.72 15.63
C ARG A 161 22.90 9.91 14.51
N VAL A 162 21.79 9.22 14.76
CA VAL A 162 21.04 8.52 13.72
C VAL A 162 20.35 9.52 12.78
N ARG A 163 19.76 10.61 13.32
CA ARG A 163 19.17 11.67 12.49
C ARG A 163 20.21 12.35 11.60
N ASP A 164 21.37 12.68 12.15
CA ASP A 164 22.48 13.29 11.40
C ASP A 164 22.98 12.36 10.29
N LEU A 165 23.15 11.08 10.61
CA LEU A 165 23.57 10.07 9.65
C LEU A 165 22.56 9.89 8.52
N VAL A 166 21.27 9.84 8.84
CA VAL A 166 20.18 9.76 7.86
C VAL A 166 20.13 11.00 6.97
N ALA A 167 20.38 12.19 7.53
CA ALA A 167 20.44 13.45 6.77
C ALA A 167 21.60 13.44 5.77
N ASP A 168 22.79 13.01 6.19
CA ASP A 168 23.97 12.91 5.32
C ASP A 168 23.78 11.87 4.21
N LEU A 169 23.10 10.75 4.52
CA LEU A 169 22.89 9.64 3.58
C LEU A 169 21.71 9.87 2.61
N GLN A 170 20.93 10.95 2.76
CA GLN A 170 19.95 11.37 1.75
C GLN A 170 20.60 11.59 0.38
N ALA A 171 21.89 11.90 0.34
CA ALA A 171 22.65 12.10 -0.89
C ALA A 171 22.71 10.87 -1.80
N TRP A 172 22.53 9.67 -1.26
CA TRP A 172 22.46 8.45 -2.05
C TRP A 172 21.02 8.08 -2.43
N GLY A 173 20.08 8.15 -1.48
CA GLY A 173 18.70 7.70 -1.63
C GLY A 173 17.86 7.99 -0.38
N PRO A 174 16.59 7.54 -0.31
CA PRO A 174 15.65 7.90 0.76
C PRO A 174 15.97 7.15 2.07
N ALA A 175 17.09 7.50 2.71
CA ALA A 175 17.45 6.97 4.02
C ALA A 175 16.39 7.36 5.07
N GLN A 176 16.06 6.47 6.00
CA GLN A 176 15.07 6.77 7.03
C GLN A 176 15.57 6.34 8.40
N ALA A 177 15.24 7.14 9.41
CA ALA A 177 15.48 6.79 10.80
C ALA A 177 14.30 5.98 11.35
N THR A 178 14.58 5.00 12.20
CA THR A 178 13.56 4.21 12.89
C THR A 178 14.03 3.82 14.29
N ASP A 179 13.09 3.62 15.21
CA ASP A 179 13.30 2.98 16.50
C ASP A 179 13.11 1.44 16.43
N ASN A 180 12.72 0.91 15.27
CA ASN A 180 12.48 -0.51 15.04
C ASN A 180 13.29 -1.09 13.87
N VAL A 181 14.60 -0.80 13.82
CA VAL A 181 15.50 -1.28 12.75
C VAL A 181 15.61 -2.82 12.74
N GLU A 182 15.51 -3.45 13.91
CA GLU A 182 15.51 -4.91 14.03
C GLU A 182 14.32 -5.54 13.31
N GLY A 183 13.14 -4.92 13.34
CA GLY A 183 11.96 -5.36 12.59
C GLY A 183 12.23 -5.53 11.10
N TYR A 184 12.95 -4.58 10.50
CA TYR A 184 13.38 -4.67 9.10
C TYR A 184 14.46 -5.74 8.88
N LEU A 185 15.44 -5.87 9.78
CA LEU A 185 16.50 -6.89 9.68
C LEU A 185 15.93 -8.32 9.73
N TRP A 186 15.01 -8.58 10.65
CA TRP A 186 14.33 -9.88 10.79
C TRP A 186 13.36 -10.16 9.64
N ALA A 187 12.61 -9.15 9.18
CA ALA A 187 11.81 -9.25 7.97
C ALA A 187 12.67 -9.64 6.76
N LYS A 188 13.83 -8.99 6.60
CA LYS A 188 14.79 -9.28 5.52
C LYS A 188 15.40 -10.66 5.62
N ALA A 189 15.68 -11.14 6.83
CA ALA A 189 16.20 -12.49 7.04
C ALA A 189 15.19 -13.54 6.57
N ALA A 190 13.89 -13.37 6.87
CA ALA A 190 12.86 -14.30 6.40
C ALA A 190 12.72 -14.28 4.87
N PHE A 191 12.66 -13.08 4.26
CA PHE A 191 12.64 -12.97 2.80
C PHE A 191 13.90 -13.57 2.15
N GLY A 192 15.06 -13.31 2.74
CA GLY A 192 16.34 -13.90 2.33
C GLY A 192 16.33 -15.42 2.41
N ALA A 193 15.55 -16.03 3.31
CA ALA A 193 15.48 -17.47 3.48
C ALA A 193 14.72 -18.09 2.30
N MET A 194 13.63 -17.44 1.87
CA MET A 194 12.93 -17.79 0.63
C MET A 194 13.87 -17.70 -0.58
N LEU A 195 14.61 -16.59 -0.73
CA LEU A 195 15.57 -16.43 -1.83
C LEU A 195 16.70 -17.46 -1.77
N SER A 196 17.09 -17.89 -0.57
CA SER A 196 18.08 -18.96 -0.37
C SER A 196 17.54 -20.31 -0.85
N ALA A 197 16.28 -20.63 -0.56
CA ALA A 197 15.62 -21.84 -1.03
C ALA A 197 15.51 -21.87 -2.57
N THR A 198 15.22 -20.73 -3.21
CA THR A 198 15.16 -20.67 -4.69
C THR A 198 16.49 -21.02 -5.36
N ALA A 199 17.64 -20.85 -4.68
CA ALA A 199 18.95 -21.19 -5.23
C ALA A 199 19.22 -22.71 -5.29
N LEU A 200 18.34 -23.54 -4.71
CA LEU A 200 18.44 -25.00 -4.80
C LEU A 200 18.02 -25.56 -6.17
N ALA A 201 17.38 -24.74 -7.02
CA ALA A 201 16.96 -25.11 -8.36
C ALA A 201 17.37 -24.04 -9.38
N ASP A 202 17.55 -24.44 -10.64
CA ASP A 202 17.87 -23.53 -11.73
C ASP A 202 16.60 -23.03 -12.44
N ALA A 203 15.83 -22.19 -11.76
CA ALA A 203 14.61 -21.57 -12.31
C ALA A 203 14.39 -20.16 -11.74
N PRO A 204 13.51 -19.34 -12.35
CA PRO A 204 13.19 -18.00 -11.85
C PRO A 204 12.64 -18.02 -10.41
N MET A 205 13.10 -17.09 -9.57
CA MET A 205 12.74 -17.00 -8.15
C MET A 205 11.24 -16.85 -7.94
N ALA A 206 10.57 -16.00 -8.73
CA ALA A 206 9.14 -15.76 -8.60
C ALA A 206 8.34 -17.06 -8.80
N GLU A 207 8.70 -17.83 -9.81
CA GLU A 207 8.03 -19.09 -10.15
C GLU A 207 8.27 -20.17 -9.09
N LEU A 208 9.49 -20.25 -8.54
CA LEU A 208 9.80 -21.19 -7.47
C LEU A 208 9.08 -20.82 -6.16
N ILE A 209 9.00 -19.54 -5.81
CA ILE A 209 8.26 -19.08 -4.62
C ILE A 209 6.77 -19.37 -4.77
N ASP A 210 6.21 -19.13 -5.96
CA ASP A 210 4.80 -19.33 -6.26
C ASP A 210 4.38 -20.81 -6.21
N ARG A 211 5.21 -21.70 -6.78
CA ARG A 211 4.93 -23.15 -6.77
C ARG A 211 5.18 -23.82 -5.43
N HIS A 212 6.14 -23.32 -4.64
CA HIS A 212 6.57 -23.92 -3.37
C HIS A 212 6.17 -23.08 -2.14
N ARG A 213 4.96 -22.51 -2.17
CA ARG A 213 4.43 -21.65 -1.09
C ARG A 213 4.53 -22.27 0.29
N ALA A 214 4.30 -23.58 0.43
CA ALA A 214 4.32 -24.24 1.73
C ALA A 214 5.72 -24.17 2.38
N ALA A 215 6.78 -24.45 1.62
CA ALA A 215 8.16 -24.28 2.07
C ALA A 215 8.47 -22.82 2.38
N MET A 216 8.06 -21.88 1.52
CA MET A 216 8.33 -20.44 1.72
C MET A 216 7.65 -19.90 2.98
N TYR A 217 6.40 -20.29 3.25
CA TYR A 217 5.67 -19.90 4.46
C TYR A 217 6.29 -20.51 5.71
N ALA A 218 6.72 -21.77 5.64
CA ALA A 218 7.42 -22.41 6.76
C ALA A 218 8.77 -21.74 7.05
N LEU A 219 9.54 -21.38 6.02
CA LEU A 219 10.81 -20.65 6.19
C LEU A 219 10.60 -19.29 6.86
N ALA A 220 9.62 -18.50 6.41
CA ALA A 220 9.30 -17.24 7.08
C ALA A 220 8.87 -17.47 8.52
N ALA A 221 7.97 -18.43 8.77
CA ALA A 221 7.48 -18.73 10.11
C ALA A 221 8.60 -19.18 11.07
N GLU A 222 9.57 -19.99 10.63
CA GLU A 222 10.71 -20.41 11.45
C GLU A 222 11.59 -19.21 11.84
N VAL A 223 11.88 -18.32 10.90
CA VAL A 223 12.67 -17.10 11.18
C VAL A 223 11.90 -16.14 12.10
N TYR A 224 10.60 -15.99 11.90
CA TYR A 224 9.76 -15.10 12.72
C TYR A 224 9.50 -15.63 14.12
N ALA A 225 9.38 -16.94 14.30
CA ALA A 225 9.28 -17.52 15.63
C ALA A 225 10.51 -17.14 16.48
N ALA A 226 11.71 -17.09 15.88
CA ALA A 226 12.90 -16.61 16.57
C ALA A 226 12.83 -15.10 16.89
N ALA A 227 12.31 -14.27 15.99
CA ALA A 227 12.09 -12.83 16.24
C ALA A 227 11.05 -12.59 17.35
N ASP A 228 9.97 -13.35 17.39
CA ASP A 228 8.87 -13.23 18.35
C ASP A 228 9.36 -13.44 19.80
N THR A 229 10.36 -14.31 20.02
CA THR A 229 10.98 -14.49 21.35
C THR A 229 11.62 -13.22 21.90
N ALA A 230 11.89 -12.23 21.04
CA ALA A 230 12.42 -10.92 21.38
C ALA A 230 11.34 -9.85 21.58
N GLY A 231 10.09 -10.14 21.22
CA GLY A 231 9.07 -9.12 21.04
C GLY A 231 9.36 -8.15 19.89
N ILE A 232 10.11 -8.58 18.85
CA ILE A 232 10.41 -7.73 17.70
C ILE A 232 9.19 -7.61 16.80
N ARG A 233 8.74 -6.38 16.57
CA ARG A 233 7.69 -6.07 15.59
C ARG A 233 8.29 -6.14 14.20
N LEU A 234 7.77 -7.00 13.33
CA LEU A 234 8.21 -7.11 11.94
C LEU A 234 7.72 -5.91 11.14
N GLU A 235 8.58 -5.37 10.26
CA GLU A 235 8.25 -4.23 9.41
C GLU A 235 8.19 -4.66 7.93
N PRO A 236 7.20 -4.17 7.17
CA PRO A 236 7.16 -4.41 5.73
C PRO A 236 8.25 -3.59 5.01
N PHE A 237 8.74 -4.11 3.89
CA PHE A 237 9.63 -3.36 3.01
C PHE A 237 9.43 -3.75 1.55
N ASP A 238 9.59 -2.79 0.65
CA ASP A 238 9.33 -2.96 -0.79
C ASP A 238 7.98 -3.67 -1.04
N ALA A 239 7.97 -4.83 -1.70
CA ALA A 239 6.78 -5.64 -1.92
C ALA A 239 6.60 -6.79 -0.90
N TYR A 240 7.50 -6.91 0.08
CA TYR A 240 7.46 -7.96 1.08
C TYR A 240 6.73 -7.50 2.35
N ASP A 241 5.50 -7.97 2.47
CA ASP A 241 4.61 -7.71 3.60
C ASP A 241 4.88 -8.70 4.74
N ALA A 242 6.00 -8.53 5.44
CA ALA A 242 6.48 -9.44 6.48
C ALA A 242 5.41 -9.82 7.54
N PRO A 243 4.59 -8.89 8.07
CA PRO A 243 3.51 -9.24 9.00
C PRO A 243 2.51 -10.26 8.43
N ALA A 244 2.17 -10.18 7.14
CA ALA A 244 1.23 -11.11 6.51
C ALA A 244 1.78 -12.54 6.37
N PHE A 245 3.10 -12.74 6.45
CA PHE A 245 3.72 -14.07 6.43
C PHE A 245 3.75 -14.76 7.80
N GLN A 246 3.32 -14.08 8.89
CA GLN A 246 3.14 -14.72 10.19
C GLN A 246 1.98 -15.74 10.16
N PRO A 247 2.04 -16.82 10.96
CA PRO A 247 0.93 -17.76 11.06
C PRO A 247 -0.33 -17.09 11.64
N GLY A 248 -1.45 -17.10 10.90
CA GLY A 248 -2.73 -16.62 11.44
C GLY A 248 -3.83 -16.45 10.40
N ASP A 249 -3.54 -15.79 9.29
CA ASP A 249 -4.48 -15.53 8.19
C ASP A 249 -3.93 -16.10 6.88
N PRO A 250 -4.37 -17.32 6.47
CA PRO A 250 -3.93 -17.92 5.22
C PRO A 250 -4.24 -17.06 3.99
N VAL A 251 -5.37 -16.33 3.98
CA VAL A 251 -5.80 -15.52 2.84
C VAL A 251 -4.91 -14.29 2.69
N ALA A 252 -4.63 -13.59 3.79
CA ALA A 252 -3.71 -12.45 3.78
C ALA A 252 -2.29 -12.88 3.37
N ARG A 253 -1.83 -14.04 3.85
CA ARG A 253 -0.51 -14.60 3.49
C ARG A 253 -0.42 -14.97 2.01
N ASP A 254 -1.46 -15.61 1.46
CA ASP A 254 -1.52 -15.95 0.04
C ASP A 254 -1.51 -14.68 -0.81
N ALA A 255 -2.32 -13.67 -0.46
CA ALA A 255 -2.34 -12.39 -1.15
C ALA A 255 -1.00 -11.63 -1.06
N ALA A 256 -0.30 -11.72 0.07
CA ALA A 256 1.05 -11.16 0.24
C ALA A 256 2.07 -11.88 -0.64
N CYS A 257 1.97 -13.20 -0.77
CA CYS A 257 2.79 -13.99 -1.67
C CYS A 257 2.51 -13.67 -3.14
N ASP A 258 1.24 -13.43 -3.51
CA ASP A 258 0.85 -13.00 -4.87
C ASP A 258 1.50 -11.66 -5.20
N ARG A 259 1.43 -10.67 -4.30
CA ARG A 259 2.10 -9.37 -4.46
C ARG A 259 3.61 -9.52 -4.61
N LEU A 260 4.23 -10.31 -3.73
CA LEU A 260 5.67 -10.55 -3.76
C LEU A 260 6.12 -11.18 -5.08
N THR A 261 5.44 -12.24 -5.54
CA THR A 261 5.81 -12.94 -6.77
C THR A 261 5.52 -12.09 -8.01
N ALA A 262 4.42 -11.33 -8.04
CA ALA A 262 4.14 -10.36 -9.10
C ALA A 262 5.26 -9.29 -9.20
N TRP A 263 5.69 -8.72 -8.07
CA TRP A 263 6.80 -7.77 -8.05
C TRP A 263 8.14 -8.41 -8.44
N LEU A 264 8.42 -9.64 -8.01
CA LEU A 264 9.64 -10.35 -8.43
C LEU A 264 9.68 -10.59 -9.95
N ARG A 265 8.53 -10.82 -10.60
CA ARG A 265 8.44 -10.96 -12.07
C ARG A 265 8.78 -9.67 -12.82
N THR A 266 8.65 -8.51 -12.20
CA THR A 266 9.05 -7.23 -12.82
C THR A 266 10.55 -6.93 -12.67
N GLN A 267 11.28 -7.69 -11.85
CA GLN A 267 12.69 -7.40 -11.60
C GLN A 267 13.57 -7.87 -12.77
N PRO A 268 14.59 -7.10 -13.16
CA PRO A 268 15.50 -7.48 -14.26
C PRO A 268 16.39 -8.68 -13.94
N LYS A 269 16.45 -9.09 -12.66
CA LYS A 269 17.18 -10.27 -12.17
C LYS A 269 16.17 -11.33 -11.76
N ASP A 270 16.02 -12.37 -12.57
CA ASP A 270 15.10 -13.49 -12.32
C ASP A 270 15.65 -14.56 -11.37
N ARG A 271 16.98 -14.60 -11.16
CA ARG A 271 17.66 -15.52 -10.23
C ARG A 271 18.42 -14.79 -9.11
N SER A 272 18.53 -15.43 -7.94
CA SER A 272 19.13 -14.86 -6.74
C SER A 272 20.65 -14.67 -6.88
N GLY A 273 21.22 -13.77 -6.07
CA GLY A 273 22.68 -13.62 -5.98
C GLY A 273 23.37 -14.90 -5.49
N ILE A 274 22.70 -15.67 -4.63
CA ILE A 274 23.15 -16.95 -4.09
C ILE A 274 23.27 -17.97 -5.23
N TRP A 275 22.24 -18.06 -6.08
CA TRP A 275 22.29 -18.91 -7.26
C TRP A 275 23.45 -18.54 -8.19
N ARG A 276 23.68 -17.24 -8.45
CA ARG A 276 24.82 -16.81 -9.29
C ARG A 276 26.16 -17.20 -8.67
N ASP A 277 26.30 -17.10 -7.35
CA ASP A 277 27.53 -17.46 -6.66
C ASP A 277 27.84 -18.96 -6.80
N LEU A 278 26.82 -19.82 -6.77
CA LEU A 278 26.95 -21.26 -6.98
C LEU A 278 27.12 -21.63 -8.47
N ALA A 279 26.14 -21.29 -9.31
CA ALA A 279 26.04 -21.75 -10.69
C ALA A 279 27.02 -21.05 -11.65
N VAL A 280 27.26 -19.75 -11.44
CA VAL A 280 28.05 -18.91 -12.36
C VAL A 280 29.45 -18.66 -11.83
N ARG A 281 29.58 -18.13 -10.61
CA ARG A 281 30.88 -17.73 -10.04
C ARG A 281 31.63 -18.88 -9.36
N ARG A 282 30.95 -20.00 -9.06
CA ARG A 282 31.49 -21.20 -8.40
C ARG A 282 32.29 -20.88 -7.13
N ARG A 283 31.69 -20.10 -6.23
CA ARG A 283 32.30 -19.70 -4.96
C ARG A 283 31.37 -19.99 -3.77
N PRO A 284 31.91 -20.12 -2.55
CA PRO A 284 31.11 -20.31 -1.34
C PRO A 284 30.10 -19.17 -1.11
N VAL A 285 28.93 -19.51 -0.57
CA VAL A 285 27.85 -18.57 -0.27
C VAL A 285 27.91 -18.12 1.19
N GLU A 286 27.53 -16.87 1.45
CA GLU A 286 27.60 -16.28 2.80
C GLU A 286 26.39 -16.60 3.69
N VAL A 287 25.40 -17.23 3.08
CA VAL A 287 24.09 -17.52 3.64
C VAL A 287 24.18 -18.25 4.98
N THR A 288 25.10 -19.18 5.13
CA THR A 288 25.28 -19.95 6.38
C THR A 288 25.62 -19.05 7.56
N THR A 289 26.43 -18.01 7.35
CA THR A 289 26.78 -17.02 8.38
C THR A 289 25.61 -16.10 8.71
N HIS A 290 24.79 -15.74 7.72
CA HIS A 290 23.64 -14.85 7.94
C HIS A 290 22.58 -15.45 8.89
N TYR A 291 22.40 -16.78 8.88
CA TYR A 291 21.37 -17.47 9.68
C TYR A 291 21.87 -18.06 10.99
N GLU A 292 23.17 -18.02 11.30
CA GLU A 292 23.69 -18.48 12.59
C GLU A 292 23.00 -17.81 13.80
N PRO A 293 22.72 -16.49 13.79
CA PRO A 293 21.96 -15.83 14.86
C PRO A 293 20.51 -16.32 14.98
N VAL A 294 19.86 -16.65 13.85
CA VAL A 294 18.50 -17.21 13.85
C VAL A 294 18.50 -18.61 14.49
N ILE A 295 19.45 -19.46 14.11
CA ILE A 295 19.58 -20.83 14.63
C ILE A 295 19.90 -20.80 16.12
N GLU A 296 20.88 -20.00 16.54
CA GLU A 296 21.28 -19.95 17.94
C GLU A 296 20.16 -19.39 18.82
N ARG A 297 19.41 -18.39 18.33
CA ARG A 297 18.24 -17.87 19.02
C ARG A 297 17.13 -18.90 19.13
N SER A 298 16.82 -19.61 18.04
CA SER A 298 15.82 -20.68 18.02
C SER A 298 16.19 -21.80 18.99
N ARG A 299 17.46 -22.23 19.01
CA ARG A 299 17.99 -23.24 19.93
C ARG A 299 17.85 -22.83 21.40
N ARG A 300 18.08 -21.55 21.74
CA ARG A 300 17.89 -21.03 23.10
C ARG A 300 16.42 -20.99 23.52
N ALA A 301 15.52 -20.84 22.56
CA ALA A 301 14.07 -20.79 22.77
C ALA A 301 13.37 -22.15 22.61
N ASP A 302 14.11 -23.23 22.40
CA ASP A 302 13.57 -24.58 22.13
C ASP A 302 12.63 -24.60 20.91
N LEU A 303 12.97 -23.81 19.89
CA LEU A 303 12.25 -23.73 18.62
C LEU A 303 12.97 -24.56 17.55
N ASP A 304 12.20 -25.39 16.85
CA ASP A 304 12.66 -26.18 15.73
C ASP A 304 12.74 -25.33 14.45
N THR A 305 13.84 -25.46 13.69
CA THR A 305 14.02 -24.81 12.37
C THR A 305 14.33 -25.82 11.24
N PRO A 306 13.50 -26.85 11.02
CA PRO A 306 13.81 -27.96 10.13
C PRO A 306 13.91 -27.54 8.66
N VAL A 307 13.04 -26.65 8.17
CA VAL A 307 13.03 -26.23 6.77
C VAL A 307 14.23 -25.33 6.48
N LEU A 308 14.54 -24.38 7.36
CA LEU A 308 15.73 -23.55 7.27
C LEU A 308 17.01 -24.39 7.31
N SER A 309 17.09 -25.37 8.21
CA SER A 309 18.26 -26.27 8.30
C SER A 309 18.47 -27.06 7.01
N ALA A 310 17.39 -27.57 6.40
CA ALA A 310 17.44 -28.30 5.15
C ALA A 310 17.90 -27.41 3.97
N VAL A 311 17.46 -26.15 3.92
CA VAL A 311 17.95 -25.18 2.91
C VAL A 311 19.46 -24.97 3.07
N LEU A 312 19.95 -24.74 4.29
CA LEU A 312 21.37 -24.50 4.54
C LEU A 312 22.24 -25.72 4.21
N GLU A 313 21.77 -26.92 4.52
CA GLU A 313 22.46 -28.17 4.13
C GLU A 313 22.49 -28.33 2.61
N GLY A 314 21.37 -28.12 1.93
CA GLY A 314 21.28 -28.17 0.47
C GLY A 314 22.24 -27.18 -0.21
N LEU A 315 22.37 -25.95 0.31
CA LEU A 315 23.34 -24.99 -0.21
C LEU A 315 24.79 -25.44 -0.04
N ARG A 316 25.16 -26.03 1.12
CA ARG A 316 26.51 -26.59 1.36
C ARG A 316 26.83 -27.77 0.43
N GLU A 317 25.84 -28.55 0.04
CA GLU A 317 26.01 -29.59 -0.98
C GLU A 317 26.31 -28.98 -2.35
N LEU A 318 25.53 -27.97 -2.74
CA LEU A 318 25.68 -27.30 -4.04
C LEU A 318 26.95 -26.46 -4.15
N GLU A 319 27.54 -26.02 -3.05
CA GLU A 319 28.89 -25.42 -3.05
C GLU A 319 29.95 -26.41 -3.55
N ARG A 320 29.77 -27.71 -3.28
CA ARG A 320 30.68 -28.77 -3.72
C ARG A 320 30.37 -29.22 -5.14
N ASP A 321 29.08 -29.31 -5.49
CA ASP A 321 28.61 -29.71 -6.80
C ASP A 321 27.35 -28.92 -7.23
N PRO A 322 27.53 -27.81 -7.96
CA PRO A 322 26.40 -27.01 -8.45
C PRO A 322 25.51 -27.74 -9.46
N SER A 323 25.95 -28.86 -10.05
CA SER A 323 25.13 -29.61 -11.02
C SER A 323 23.95 -30.34 -10.37
N GLY A 324 23.94 -30.46 -9.04
CA GLY A 324 22.85 -31.03 -8.26
C GLY A 324 21.64 -30.11 -8.05
N MET A 325 21.59 -28.93 -8.67
CA MET A 325 20.43 -28.03 -8.59
C MET A 325 19.21 -28.69 -9.24
N SER A 326 18.10 -28.77 -8.50
CA SER A 326 16.88 -29.42 -8.97
C SER A 326 15.67 -28.97 -8.17
N GLU A 327 14.54 -28.79 -8.85
CA GLU A 327 13.25 -28.45 -8.21
C GLU A 327 12.77 -29.54 -7.24
N ALA A 328 13.22 -30.79 -7.42
CA ALA A 328 12.96 -31.88 -6.47
C ALA A 328 13.48 -31.60 -5.05
N ARG A 329 14.48 -30.71 -4.91
CA ARG A 329 14.94 -30.26 -3.59
C ARG A 329 13.91 -29.36 -2.91
N LEU A 330 13.16 -28.54 -3.66
CA LEU A 330 12.08 -27.71 -3.12
C LEU A 330 10.83 -28.55 -2.84
N ASP A 331 10.51 -29.55 -3.66
CA ASP A 331 9.45 -30.53 -3.37
C ASP A 331 9.68 -31.21 -2.01
N ALA A 332 10.94 -31.55 -1.71
CA ALA A 332 11.30 -32.13 -0.42
C ALA A 332 11.11 -31.13 0.75
N LEU A 333 11.34 -29.84 0.53
CA LEU A 333 11.06 -28.79 1.52
C LEU A 333 9.56 -28.61 1.76
N ASP A 334 8.72 -28.67 0.72
CA ASP A 334 7.25 -28.61 0.87
C ASP A 334 6.72 -29.80 1.66
N ALA A 335 7.26 -31.00 1.42
CA ALA A 335 6.91 -32.19 2.20
C ALA A 335 7.32 -32.04 3.67
N LEU A 336 8.51 -31.49 3.93
CA LEU A 336 9.00 -31.23 5.28
C LEU A 336 8.15 -30.18 6.01
N ALA A 337 7.77 -29.10 5.32
CA ALA A 337 6.91 -28.04 5.84
C ALA A 337 5.54 -28.57 6.26
N LYS A 338 4.91 -29.42 5.43
CA LYS A 338 3.62 -30.05 5.75
C LYS A 338 3.71 -30.93 6.99
N ALA A 339 4.75 -31.77 7.08
CA ALA A 339 4.97 -32.63 8.24
C ALA A 339 5.24 -31.86 9.55
N ALA A 340 5.83 -30.67 9.48
CA ALA A 340 6.06 -29.82 10.65
C ALA A 340 4.75 -29.16 11.16
N GLY A 341 3.85 -28.74 10.26
CA GLY A 341 2.56 -28.14 10.61
C GLY A 341 1.56 -29.11 11.25
N GLU A 342 1.57 -30.39 10.86
CA GLU A 342 0.71 -31.43 11.46
C GLU A 342 1.08 -31.75 12.92
N ARG A 343 2.35 -31.57 13.30
CA ARG A 343 2.81 -31.81 14.69
C ARG A 343 2.40 -30.72 15.68
N THR A 344 2.17 -29.49 15.22
CA THR A 344 1.84 -28.33 16.06
C THR A 344 0.33 -28.20 16.36
N THR A 345 -0.54 -28.69 15.47
CA THR A 345 -2.00 -28.62 15.63
C THR A 345 -2.56 -29.64 16.61
N ALA A 346 -1.89 -30.77 16.83
CA ALA A 346 -2.29 -31.80 17.81
C ALA A 346 -2.12 -31.38 19.29
N GLY A 347 -1.48 -30.23 19.58
CA GLY A 347 -1.12 -29.81 20.94
C GLY A 347 -1.97 -28.69 21.56
N ARG A 348 -2.92 -28.09 20.83
CA ARG A 348 -3.69 -26.91 21.28
C ARG A 348 -5.19 -27.16 21.33
N ASP A 349 -5.63 -27.99 22.27
CA ASP A 349 -7.06 -28.07 22.60
C ASP A 349 -7.22 -28.29 24.11
N ASN A 350 -7.23 -27.19 24.89
CA ASN A 350 -7.94 -27.14 26.18
C ASN A 350 -8.01 -25.74 26.83
N SER A 351 -9.23 -25.44 27.28
CA SER A 351 -9.68 -24.57 28.38
C SER A 351 -9.97 -23.08 28.16
N ALA A 352 -11.25 -22.77 28.40
CA ALA A 352 -11.98 -21.52 28.39
C ALA A 352 -11.79 -20.66 29.67
N GLY A 353 -12.21 -19.39 29.60
CA GLY A 353 -12.55 -18.58 30.77
C GLY A 353 -12.98 -17.14 30.44
N ARG A 354 -14.30 -16.87 30.41
CA ARG A 354 -14.87 -15.50 30.37
C ARG A 354 -15.15 -15.01 31.80
N SER A 355 -15.00 -13.71 32.05
CA SER A 355 -15.39 -13.02 33.29
C SER A 355 -15.96 -11.63 32.95
N GLU A 356 -17.16 -11.34 33.46
CA GLU A 356 -17.91 -10.07 33.34
C GLU A 356 -17.52 -9.05 34.42
N ALA A 357 -17.62 -7.74 34.13
CA ALA A 357 -17.66 -6.66 35.11
C ALA A 357 -18.57 -5.51 34.63
N GLY A 358 -19.38 -4.96 35.57
CA GLY A 358 -20.47 -3.99 35.35
C GLY A 358 -20.06 -2.51 35.17
N PRO A 359 -21.05 -1.58 35.11
CA PRO A 359 -20.91 -0.31 34.37
C PRO A 359 -20.50 0.89 35.25
N PRO A 360 -19.90 1.94 34.68
CA PRO A 360 -19.91 3.27 35.27
C PRO A 360 -20.76 4.28 34.48
N LEU A 361 -21.27 5.25 35.24
CA LEU A 361 -22.17 6.34 34.87
C LEU A 361 -21.44 7.53 34.22
N GLY A 362 -22.14 8.21 33.31
CA GLY A 362 -22.03 9.67 33.12
C GLY A 362 -21.21 10.17 31.93
N ALA A 363 -21.69 9.94 30.69
CA ALA A 363 -21.23 10.67 29.51
C ALA A 363 -22.29 11.72 29.10
N THR A 364 -21.87 12.97 28.97
CA THR A 364 -22.67 14.06 28.40
C THR A 364 -22.89 13.81 26.90
N ALA A 365 -24.13 13.97 26.44
CA ALA A 365 -24.58 13.66 25.10
C ALA A 365 -23.78 14.38 23.99
N VAL A 366 -23.36 13.60 22.99
CA VAL A 366 -22.78 14.04 21.71
C VAL A 366 -23.91 14.61 20.83
N PRO A 367 -23.81 15.83 20.28
CA PRO A 367 -24.76 16.32 19.29
C PRO A 367 -24.53 15.68 17.91
N ALA A 368 -25.61 15.66 17.10
CA ALA A 368 -25.87 14.73 16.00
C ALA A 368 -24.93 14.77 14.77
N ARG A 369 -24.56 13.55 14.35
CA ARG A 369 -24.45 12.92 13.01
C ARG A 369 -24.19 13.82 11.79
N MET A 370 -23.04 13.59 11.14
CA MET A 370 -22.70 14.22 9.84
C MET A 370 -23.54 13.67 8.68
N ILE A 371 -24.01 12.41 8.72
CA ILE A 371 -25.02 11.86 7.79
C ILE A 371 -25.83 10.79 8.55
N ASP A 372 -27.13 11.03 8.78
CA ASP A 372 -28.05 10.03 9.35
C ASP A 372 -29.02 9.52 8.29
N ILE A 373 -28.52 8.64 7.41
CA ILE A 373 -29.41 7.91 6.51
C ILE A 373 -30.13 6.87 7.38
N GLN A 374 -31.40 7.13 7.70
CA GLN A 374 -32.26 6.11 8.30
C GLN A 374 -32.28 4.90 7.35
N ALA A 375 -31.63 3.82 7.79
CA ALA A 375 -31.68 2.54 7.11
C ALA A 375 -33.12 2.03 7.16
N GLU A 376 -33.81 2.03 6.01
CA GLU A 376 -35.04 1.27 5.87
C GLU A 376 -34.63 -0.20 5.75
N ALA A 377 -35.03 -1.01 6.73
CA ALA A 377 -34.56 -2.39 6.93
C ALA A 377 -35.08 -3.40 5.89
N ASP A 378 -35.75 -2.93 4.84
CA ASP A 378 -36.31 -3.78 3.79
C ASP A 378 -35.62 -3.41 2.47
N ASP A 379 -34.85 -4.35 1.91
CA ASP A 379 -34.24 -4.29 0.57
C ASP A 379 -35.38 -4.05 -0.43
N LYS A 380 -35.63 -2.78 -0.79
CA LYS A 380 -36.75 -2.43 -1.67
C LYS A 380 -36.56 -3.15 -2.99
N GLY A 381 -37.63 -3.81 -3.45
CA GLY A 381 -37.75 -4.16 -4.86
C GLY A 381 -36.86 -5.31 -5.34
N LEU A 382 -36.50 -6.28 -4.50
CA LEU A 382 -35.98 -7.56 -5.00
C LEU A 382 -36.90 -8.16 -6.09
N GLY A 383 -38.20 -7.91 -6.04
CA GLY A 383 -39.16 -8.29 -7.08
C GLY A 383 -39.00 -7.56 -8.42
N ASP A 384 -38.44 -6.35 -8.40
CA ASP A 384 -38.29 -5.46 -9.57
C ASP A 384 -36.88 -5.54 -10.21
N LEU A 385 -35.98 -6.33 -9.60
CA LEU A 385 -34.66 -6.61 -10.16
C LEU A 385 -34.74 -7.68 -11.25
N PRO A 386 -34.00 -7.53 -12.35
CA PRO A 386 -33.92 -8.54 -13.39
C PRO A 386 -33.41 -9.87 -12.83
N ILE A 387 -33.89 -10.96 -13.42
CA ILE A 387 -33.51 -12.33 -13.06
C ILE A 387 -32.45 -12.93 -14.01
N GLY A 388 -32.07 -12.19 -15.06
CA GLY A 388 -31.10 -12.61 -16.06
C GLY A 388 -30.97 -11.62 -17.22
N PRO A 389 -30.14 -11.92 -18.24
CA PRO A 389 -29.95 -11.07 -19.40
C PRO A 389 -31.21 -10.98 -20.27
N ALA A 390 -31.49 -9.79 -20.82
CA ALA A 390 -32.58 -9.60 -21.81
C ALA A 390 -32.10 -9.69 -23.26
N LEU A 391 -30.81 -9.43 -23.51
CA LEU A 391 -30.22 -9.57 -24.84
C LEU A 391 -29.89 -11.04 -25.09
N THR A 392 -30.15 -11.49 -26.32
CA THR A 392 -29.60 -12.76 -26.81
C THR A 392 -28.09 -12.66 -27.00
N ASP A 393 -27.37 -13.78 -27.01
CA ASP A 393 -25.91 -13.81 -27.26
C ASP A 393 -25.54 -13.08 -28.55
N THR A 394 -26.34 -13.23 -29.60
CA THR A 394 -26.13 -12.54 -30.89
C THR A 394 -26.28 -11.02 -30.75
N GLN A 395 -27.26 -10.54 -29.96
CA GLN A 395 -27.44 -9.12 -29.71
C GLN A 395 -26.32 -8.55 -28.83
N ALA A 396 -25.88 -9.28 -27.79
CA ALA A 396 -24.77 -8.87 -26.94
C ALA A 396 -23.46 -8.73 -27.76
N VAL A 397 -23.17 -9.69 -28.63
CA VAL A 397 -22.01 -9.61 -29.55
C VAL A 397 -22.18 -8.49 -30.57
N ALA A 398 -23.40 -8.24 -31.07
CA ALA A 398 -23.66 -7.12 -31.99
C ALA A 398 -23.37 -5.75 -31.32
N VAL A 399 -23.75 -5.58 -30.06
CA VAL A 399 -23.42 -4.39 -29.26
C VAL A 399 -21.91 -4.22 -29.14
N ARG A 400 -21.17 -5.28 -28.75
CA ARG A 400 -19.70 -5.24 -28.66
C ARG A 400 -19.07 -4.87 -30.00
N ASN A 401 -19.49 -5.49 -31.10
CA ASN A 401 -18.94 -5.21 -32.42
C ASN A 401 -19.24 -3.77 -32.88
N TRP A 402 -20.42 -3.26 -32.55
CA TRP A 402 -20.75 -1.86 -32.84
C TRP A 402 -19.86 -0.91 -32.03
N LEU A 403 -19.67 -1.15 -30.73
CA LEU A 403 -18.77 -0.34 -29.91
C LEU A 403 -17.31 -0.42 -30.39
N ASP A 404 -16.86 -1.62 -30.76
CA ASP A 404 -15.52 -1.84 -31.33
C ASP A 404 -15.35 -1.08 -32.65
N ALA A 405 -16.36 -1.03 -33.51
CA ALA A 405 -16.31 -0.21 -34.72
C ALA A 405 -16.25 1.32 -34.45
N HIS A 406 -16.55 1.75 -33.22
CA HIS A 406 -16.56 3.16 -32.80
C HIS A 406 -15.51 3.47 -31.71
N HIS A 407 -14.55 2.57 -31.44
CA HIS A 407 -13.59 2.75 -30.33
C HIS A 407 -12.76 4.04 -30.45
N ASP A 408 -12.43 4.49 -31.66
CA ASP A 408 -11.72 5.76 -31.86
C ASP A 408 -12.57 6.96 -31.45
N ALA A 409 -13.88 6.95 -31.75
CA ALA A 409 -14.78 8.01 -31.30
C ALA A 409 -14.96 8.01 -29.77
N MET A 410 -14.92 6.83 -29.14
CA MET A 410 -14.90 6.72 -27.68
C MET A 410 -13.61 7.32 -27.09
N ALA A 411 -12.46 7.03 -27.69
CA ALA A 411 -11.18 7.59 -27.29
C ALA A 411 -11.15 9.12 -27.47
N ASP A 412 -11.71 9.64 -28.56
CA ASP A 412 -11.82 11.08 -28.82
C ASP A 412 -12.73 11.78 -27.79
N HIS A 413 -13.86 11.15 -27.42
CA HIS A 413 -14.72 11.67 -26.35
C HIS A 413 -14.00 11.69 -25.01
N LEU A 414 -13.22 10.65 -24.67
CA LEU A 414 -12.41 10.64 -23.47
C LEU A 414 -11.30 11.69 -23.52
N ALA A 415 -10.65 11.90 -24.66
CA ALA A 415 -9.64 12.94 -24.84
C ALA A 415 -10.23 14.34 -24.63
N ALA A 416 -11.39 14.62 -25.23
CA ALA A 416 -12.09 15.89 -25.07
C ALA A 416 -12.53 16.12 -23.61
N TYR A 417 -13.06 15.10 -22.95
CA TYR A 417 -13.45 15.19 -21.55
C TYR A 417 -12.25 15.35 -20.61
N THR A 418 -11.16 14.63 -20.88
CA THR A 418 -9.89 14.76 -20.11
C THR A 418 -9.32 16.16 -20.24
N SER A 419 -9.51 16.81 -21.39
CA SER A 419 -9.06 18.19 -21.64
C SER A 419 -9.85 19.23 -20.84
N MET A 420 -11.00 18.86 -20.27
CA MET A 420 -11.73 19.69 -19.31
C MET A 420 -11.19 19.42 -17.90
N GLU A 421 -10.35 20.31 -17.36
CA GLU A 421 -9.90 20.19 -15.97
C GLU A 421 -11.09 20.31 -15.02
N SER A 422 -11.13 19.44 -14.01
CA SER A 422 -12.24 19.34 -13.06
C SER A 422 -11.71 19.03 -11.66
N SER A 423 -10.76 19.85 -11.19
CA SER A 423 -10.24 19.77 -9.83
C SER A 423 -11.37 19.99 -8.81
N SER A 424 -11.49 19.12 -7.82
CA SER A 424 -12.51 19.22 -6.76
C SER A 424 -12.41 20.53 -5.96
N ASP A 425 -11.20 21.10 -5.86
CA ASP A 425 -10.94 22.38 -5.20
C ASP A 425 -11.22 23.63 -6.06
N ASP A 426 -11.64 23.46 -7.32
CA ASP A 426 -11.82 24.56 -8.28
C ASP A 426 -13.24 24.60 -8.87
N LYS A 427 -14.13 25.32 -8.20
CA LYS A 427 -15.53 25.48 -8.61
C LYS A 427 -15.69 26.04 -10.04
N GLN A 428 -14.78 26.88 -10.51
CA GLN A 428 -14.90 27.47 -11.85
C GLN A 428 -14.58 26.41 -12.92
N CYS A 429 -13.52 25.63 -12.71
CA CYS A 429 -13.19 24.49 -13.55
C CYS A 429 -14.32 23.45 -13.56
N LEU A 430 -14.87 23.11 -12.39
CA LEU A 430 -16.01 22.20 -12.26
C LEU A 430 -17.24 22.69 -13.04
N ALA A 431 -17.60 23.97 -12.93
CA ALA A 431 -18.72 24.54 -13.66
C ALA A 431 -18.52 24.49 -15.19
N ALA A 432 -17.31 24.81 -15.67
CA ALA A 432 -16.97 24.75 -17.08
C ALA A 432 -16.98 23.31 -17.61
N CYS A 433 -16.48 22.35 -16.82
CA CYS A 433 -16.52 20.93 -17.13
C CYS A 433 -17.96 20.40 -17.23
N LEU A 434 -18.81 20.75 -16.26
CA LEU A 434 -20.21 20.31 -16.24
C LEU A 434 -21.02 20.91 -17.39
N ASP A 435 -20.78 22.18 -17.75
CA ASP A 435 -21.42 22.79 -18.92
C ASP A 435 -21.01 22.11 -20.24
N TRP A 436 -19.73 21.77 -20.38
CA TRP A 436 -19.25 20.97 -21.52
C TRP A 436 -19.92 19.58 -21.55
N LEU A 437 -20.00 18.90 -20.40
CA LEU A 437 -20.65 17.59 -20.28
C LEU A 437 -22.12 17.63 -20.70
N ARG A 438 -22.86 18.68 -20.32
CA ARG A 438 -24.25 18.88 -20.75
C ARG A 438 -24.36 18.92 -22.27
N GLY A 439 -23.52 19.72 -22.93
CA GLY A 439 -23.49 19.79 -24.39
C GLY A 439 -23.09 18.47 -25.06
N TRP A 440 -22.07 17.79 -24.53
CA TRP A 440 -21.62 16.49 -25.04
C TRP A 440 -22.67 15.38 -24.88
N LEU A 441 -23.39 15.35 -23.76
CA LEU A 441 -24.50 14.42 -23.53
C LEU A 441 -25.66 14.70 -24.51
N ASP A 442 -25.97 15.96 -24.79
CA ASP A 442 -27.02 16.31 -25.78
C ASP A 442 -26.65 15.84 -27.19
N THR A 443 -25.39 15.96 -27.60
CA THR A 443 -24.95 15.48 -28.92
C THR A 443 -24.85 13.97 -29.01
N THR A 444 -24.56 13.29 -27.89
CA THR A 444 -24.30 11.84 -27.88
C THR A 444 -25.55 11.01 -27.61
N LEU A 445 -26.44 11.48 -26.73
CA LEU A 445 -27.67 10.79 -26.32
C LEU A 445 -28.95 11.48 -26.82
N GLY A 446 -28.87 12.70 -27.31
CA GLY A 446 -30.04 13.54 -27.54
C GLY A 446 -30.54 14.22 -26.26
N ALA A 447 -31.57 15.06 -26.41
CA ALA A 447 -32.15 15.79 -25.29
C ALA A 447 -32.78 14.85 -24.26
N PRO A 448 -32.58 15.10 -22.94
CA PRO A 448 -33.29 14.37 -21.90
C PRO A 448 -34.78 14.75 -21.87
N GLU A 449 -35.62 13.92 -21.24
CA GLU A 449 -37.03 14.28 -20.96
C GLU A 449 -37.13 15.41 -19.92
N SER A 450 -36.22 15.39 -18.94
CA SER A 450 -36.08 16.45 -17.94
C SER A 450 -34.64 16.59 -17.49
N GLU A 451 -34.24 17.82 -17.15
CA GLU A 451 -32.95 18.15 -16.56
C GLU A 451 -33.16 19.01 -15.31
N GLU A 452 -32.40 18.73 -14.26
CA GLU A 452 -32.24 19.57 -13.08
C GLU A 452 -30.76 19.87 -12.87
N LEU A 453 -30.42 21.15 -12.66
CA LEU A 453 -29.09 21.58 -12.25
C LEU A 453 -29.22 22.20 -10.86
N LEU A 454 -28.57 21.59 -9.87
CA LEU A 454 -28.67 21.97 -8.47
C LEU A 454 -27.36 22.64 -8.03
N PRO A 455 -27.35 23.97 -7.82
CA PRO A 455 -26.14 24.67 -7.42
C PRO A 455 -25.63 24.23 -6.04
N ARG A 456 -24.31 24.17 -5.86
CA ARG A 456 -23.68 23.89 -4.55
C ARG A 456 -22.64 24.93 -4.19
N ASP A 457 -22.71 25.45 -2.97
CA ASP A 457 -21.74 26.43 -2.49
C ASP A 457 -20.45 25.73 -2.07
N GLY A 458 -19.32 26.16 -2.63
CA GLY A 458 -18.00 25.60 -2.31
C GLY A 458 -17.69 24.22 -2.92
N ALA A 459 -18.59 23.66 -3.74
CA ALA A 459 -18.43 22.37 -4.41
C ALA A 459 -18.94 22.43 -5.86
N GLY A 460 -18.77 21.35 -6.63
CA GLY A 460 -19.37 21.19 -7.95
C GLY A 460 -20.91 21.11 -7.89
N ASP A 461 -21.57 21.72 -8.87
CA ASP A 461 -23.03 21.65 -9.01
C ASP A 461 -23.45 20.22 -9.41
N ILE A 462 -24.68 19.83 -9.06
CA ILE A 462 -25.19 18.48 -9.33
C ILE A 462 -26.10 18.53 -10.57
N LEU A 463 -25.83 17.68 -11.55
CA LEU A 463 -26.66 17.54 -12.74
C LEU A 463 -27.46 16.25 -12.68
N ILE A 464 -28.77 16.35 -12.85
CA ILE A 464 -29.68 15.20 -12.96
C ILE A 464 -30.35 15.26 -14.33
N ARG A 465 -30.20 14.21 -15.13
CA ARG A 465 -30.86 14.07 -16.44
C ARG A 465 -31.66 12.79 -16.50
N ARG A 466 -32.92 12.88 -16.91
CA ARG A 466 -33.81 11.73 -17.03
C ARG A 466 -34.06 11.40 -18.50
N TYR A 467 -33.92 10.13 -18.83
CA TYR A 467 -34.08 9.60 -20.19
C TYR A 467 -35.17 8.54 -20.22
N ALA A 468 -36.03 8.63 -21.24
CA ALA A 468 -37.07 7.66 -21.49
C ALA A 468 -36.49 6.27 -21.80
N GLY A 469 -37.20 5.23 -21.32
CA GLY A 469 -36.97 3.85 -21.73
C GLY A 469 -37.81 3.44 -22.94
N THR A 470 -37.54 2.24 -23.45
CA THR A 470 -38.34 1.55 -24.46
C THR A 470 -39.01 0.33 -23.82
N GLY A 471 -40.33 0.16 -24.01
CA GLY A 471 -41.09 -0.98 -23.49
C GLY A 471 -42.06 -0.69 -22.32
N PRO A 472 -42.76 -1.71 -21.78
CA PRO A 472 -43.87 -1.54 -20.83
C PRO A 472 -43.47 -1.16 -19.39
N SER A 473 -42.24 -1.50 -18.97
CA SER A 473 -41.72 -1.27 -17.59
C SER A 473 -41.17 0.16 -17.38
N ALA A 474 -41.70 1.16 -18.07
CA ALA A 474 -41.15 2.51 -18.13
C ALA A 474 -41.31 3.37 -16.86
N ALA A 475 -41.88 2.85 -15.77
CA ALA A 475 -42.35 3.69 -14.65
C ALA A 475 -41.30 4.00 -13.56
N THR A 476 -40.28 3.14 -13.36
CA THR A 476 -39.24 3.35 -12.33
C THR A 476 -37.84 3.26 -12.94
N PRO A 477 -37.01 4.31 -12.83
CA PRO A 477 -35.74 4.36 -13.54
C PRO A 477 -34.64 3.51 -12.89
N VAL A 478 -33.59 3.23 -13.66
CA VAL A 478 -32.27 2.81 -13.15
C VAL A 478 -31.43 4.08 -12.95
N LEU A 479 -30.83 4.23 -11.77
CA LEU A 479 -29.93 5.34 -11.47
C LEU A 479 -28.53 5.02 -12.02
N LEU A 480 -27.95 5.94 -12.79
CA LEU A 480 -26.58 5.89 -13.27
C LEU A 480 -25.80 7.00 -12.56
N VAL A 481 -24.79 6.64 -11.77
CA VAL A 481 -24.01 7.61 -11.00
C VAL A 481 -22.58 7.67 -11.52
N ALA A 482 -22.12 8.89 -11.73
CA ALA A 482 -20.74 9.20 -12.09
C ALA A 482 -20.34 10.54 -11.49
N HIS A 483 -19.15 10.64 -10.92
CA HIS A 483 -18.61 11.93 -10.52
C HIS A 483 -17.76 12.53 -11.65
N TYR A 484 -17.74 13.86 -11.74
CA TYR A 484 -16.98 14.57 -12.78
C TYR A 484 -15.79 15.37 -12.24
N ASP A 485 -15.70 15.54 -10.92
CA ASP A 485 -14.52 16.05 -10.23
C ASP A 485 -13.38 15.03 -10.21
N THR A 486 -12.18 15.51 -9.90
CA THR A 486 -10.95 14.70 -9.81
C THR A 486 -10.08 15.24 -8.67
N VAL A 487 -9.20 14.42 -8.12
CA VAL A 487 -8.14 14.86 -7.17
C VAL A 487 -7.09 15.78 -7.78
N TRP A 488 -7.05 15.93 -9.10
CA TRP A 488 -5.95 16.60 -9.80
C TRP A 488 -6.13 18.11 -9.80
N SER A 489 -5.14 18.85 -9.28
CA SER A 489 -5.18 20.31 -9.24
C SER A 489 -5.26 20.94 -10.64
N THR A 490 -5.96 22.07 -10.76
CA THR A 490 -6.01 22.88 -11.98
C THR A 490 -4.61 23.22 -12.51
N GLY A 491 -4.40 23.05 -13.81
CA GLY A 491 -3.13 23.20 -14.51
C GLY A 491 -2.34 21.91 -14.72
N THR A 492 -2.80 20.77 -14.18
CA THR A 492 -2.15 19.46 -14.31
C THR A 492 -1.96 19.02 -15.77
N LEU A 493 -2.89 19.41 -16.66
CA LEU A 493 -2.82 19.04 -18.08
C LEU A 493 -1.59 19.59 -18.83
N ARG A 494 -0.94 20.65 -18.32
CA ARG A 494 0.25 21.23 -18.97
C ARG A 494 1.40 20.23 -19.06
N ASP A 495 1.58 19.43 -18.01
CA ASP A 495 2.68 18.48 -17.89
C ASP A 495 2.22 17.04 -18.15
N TRP A 496 0.93 16.76 -17.92
CA TRP A 496 0.29 15.47 -18.14
C TRP A 496 -1.01 15.60 -18.93
N PRO A 497 -0.93 15.88 -20.25
CA PRO A 497 -2.09 15.85 -21.11
C PRO A 497 -2.57 14.41 -21.32
N TYR A 498 -3.77 14.27 -21.90
CA TYR A 498 -4.22 13.02 -22.48
C TYR A 498 -3.17 12.47 -23.45
N ARG A 499 -2.78 11.21 -23.26
CA ARG A 499 -1.86 10.46 -24.12
C ARG A 499 -2.44 9.09 -24.38
N ARG A 500 -2.53 8.72 -25.66
CA ARG A 500 -2.87 7.37 -26.10
C ARG A 500 -1.65 6.75 -26.76
N GLU A 501 -1.25 5.60 -26.25
CA GLU A 501 -0.20 4.74 -26.79
C GLU A 501 -0.82 3.37 -27.03
N ASP A 502 -1.18 3.11 -28.29
CA ASP A 502 -1.94 1.93 -28.72
C ASP A 502 -3.25 1.77 -27.93
N ASP A 503 -3.31 0.72 -27.11
CA ASP A 503 -4.47 0.38 -26.27
C ASP A 503 -4.45 1.09 -24.92
N ARG A 504 -3.31 1.65 -24.50
CA ARG A 504 -3.16 2.30 -23.20
C ARG A 504 -3.43 3.80 -23.33
N ILE A 505 -4.34 4.32 -22.51
CA ILE A 505 -4.67 5.75 -22.42
C ILE A 505 -4.32 6.25 -21.03
N SER A 506 -3.59 7.37 -20.94
CA SER A 506 -3.21 8.03 -19.68
C SER A 506 -3.58 9.51 -19.69
N GLY A 507 -3.93 10.05 -18.53
CA GLY A 507 -4.29 11.45 -18.31
C GLY A 507 -4.98 11.61 -16.95
N PRO A 508 -5.12 12.83 -16.44
CA PRO A 508 -5.74 13.06 -15.14
C PRO A 508 -7.24 12.71 -15.17
N GLY A 509 -7.65 11.77 -14.31
CA GLY A 509 -9.03 11.34 -14.14
C GLY A 509 -9.55 10.41 -15.24
N VAL A 510 -8.69 9.92 -16.14
CA VAL A 510 -9.10 8.97 -17.19
C VAL A 510 -9.63 7.67 -16.59
N PHE A 511 -9.00 7.17 -15.52
CA PHE A 511 -9.42 5.97 -14.81
C PHE A 511 -10.46 6.32 -13.75
N ASP A 512 -10.29 7.44 -13.04
CA ASP A 512 -11.13 7.86 -11.91
C ASP A 512 -11.77 9.25 -12.11
N MET A 513 -13.00 9.34 -12.64
CA MET A 513 -13.73 8.25 -13.29
C MET A 513 -14.27 8.62 -14.69
N LYS A 514 -13.59 9.51 -15.41
CA LYS A 514 -14.07 10.08 -16.69
C LYS A 514 -14.38 9.02 -17.75
N ALA A 515 -13.56 7.97 -17.86
CA ALA A 515 -13.85 6.88 -18.80
C ALA A 515 -15.14 6.11 -18.43
N GLY A 516 -15.47 5.99 -17.14
CA GLY A 516 -16.72 5.38 -16.67
C GLY A 516 -17.96 6.11 -17.19
N LEU A 517 -17.98 7.45 -17.16
CA LEU A 517 -19.08 8.23 -17.72
C LEU A 517 -19.16 8.10 -19.25
N VAL A 518 -18.01 8.06 -19.93
CA VAL A 518 -17.96 7.77 -21.38
C VAL A 518 -18.57 6.40 -21.66
N GLN A 519 -18.22 5.37 -20.90
CA GLN A 519 -18.77 4.01 -21.07
C GLN A 519 -20.28 3.96 -20.84
N ALA A 520 -20.79 4.58 -19.77
CA ALA A 520 -22.23 4.64 -19.49
C ALA A 520 -23.02 5.26 -20.66
N THR A 521 -22.48 6.37 -21.18
CA THR A 521 -23.07 7.11 -22.30
C THR A 521 -23.05 6.29 -23.58
N TRP A 522 -21.92 5.66 -23.91
CA TRP A 522 -21.80 4.84 -25.11
C TRP A 522 -22.59 3.53 -25.03
N ALA A 523 -22.79 2.97 -23.84
CA ALA A 523 -23.67 1.82 -23.63
C ALA A 523 -25.13 2.14 -23.99
N LEU A 524 -25.66 3.27 -23.48
CA LEU A 524 -27.02 3.73 -23.84
C LEU A 524 -27.14 4.05 -25.34
N ARG A 525 -26.10 4.68 -25.91
CA ARG A 525 -26.06 4.99 -27.34
C ARG A 525 -26.09 3.72 -28.19
N ALA A 526 -25.27 2.73 -27.88
CA ALA A 526 -25.21 1.47 -28.63
C ALA A 526 -26.56 0.74 -28.63
N LEU A 527 -27.26 0.71 -27.48
CA LEU A 527 -28.60 0.11 -27.43
C LEU A 527 -29.59 0.85 -28.33
N ARG A 528 -29.58 2.18 -28.34
CA ARG A 528 -30.47 3.00 -29.18
C ARG A 528 -30.19 2.84 -30.67
N GLU A 529 -28.93 2.90 -31.07
CA GLU A 529 -28.50 2.80 -32.48
C GLU A 529 -28.75 1.41 -33.08
N LEU A 530 -28.82 0.38 -32.22
CA LEU A 530 -29.14 -1.00 -32.62
C LEU A 530 -30.62 -1.36 -32.42
N ASP A 531 -31.48 -0.37 -32.10
CA ASP A 531 -32.91 -0.57 -31.82
C ASP A 531 -33.18 -1.64 -30.73
N LEU A 532 -32.32 -1.70 -29.72
CA LEU A 532 -32.42 -2.65 -28.59
C LEU A 532 -33.18 -2.05 -27.39
N PRO A 533 -33.67 -2.89 -26.46
CA PRO A 533 -34.34 -2.43 -25.26
C PRO A 533 -33.46 -1.53 -24.37
N VAL A 534 -34.02 -0.41 -23.90
CA VAL A 534 -33.35 0.57 -23.00
C VAL A 534 -34.30 0.85 -21.84
N PRO A 535 -33.86 0.78 -20.57
CA PRO A 535 -34.72 1.12 -19.44
C PRO A 535 -34.86 2.64 -19.32
N ALA A 536 -35.87 3.12 -18.58
CA ALA A 536 -35.84 4.50 -18.12
C ALA A 536 -34.60 4.71 -17.22
N CYS A 537 -33.86 5.80 -17.41
CA CYS A 537 -32.62 6.07 -16.68
C CYS A 537 -32.63 7.47 -16.08
N THR A 538 -32.13 7.57 -14.85
CA THR A 538 -31.70 8.83 -14.25
C THR A 538 -30.18 8.86 -14.25
N LEU A 539 -29.55 9.79 -14.96
CA LEU A 539 -28.12 10.06 -14.89
C LEU A 539 -27.88 11.17 -13.87
N LEU A 540 -27.13 10.88 -12.81
CA LEU A 540 -26.72 11.83 -11.78
C LEU A 540 -25.22 12.05 -11.87
N LEU A 541 -24.81 13.31 -12.04
CA LEU A 541 -23.42 13.75 -11.99
C LEU A 541 -23.19 14.70 -10.82
N ASN A 542 -22.25 14.37 -9.93
CA ASN A 542 -21.78 15.22 -8.84
C ASN A 542 -20.31 15.61 -9.04
N GLY A 543 -19.90 16.71 -8.41
CA GLY A 543 -18.54 17.27 -8.54
C GLY A 543 -17.87 17.46 -7.18
N ASP A 544 -18.07 16.52 -6.26
CA ASP A 544 -17.50 16.55 -4.92
C ASP A 544 -17.18 15.16 -4.35
N GLU A 545 -17.16 14.11 -5.18
CA GLU A 545 -16.93 12.73 -4.72
C GLU A 545 -15.56 12.60 -4.04
N GLU A 546 -14.53 13.17 -4.65
CA GLU A 546 -13.13 13.07 -4.23
C GLU A 546 -12.87 13.82 -2.91
N THR A 547 -13.84 14.64 -2.48
CA THR A 547 -13.85 15.35 -1.19
C THR A 547 -14.83 14.76 -0.18
N GLY A 548 -15.47 13.65 -0.53
CA GLY A 548 -16.37 12.91 0.34
C GLY A 548 -17.85 13.27 0.18
N SER A 549 -18.29 13.76 -0.98
CA SER A 549 -19.70 13.93 -1.41
C SER A 549 -20.64 14.61 -0.41
N GLN A 550 -20.13 15.46 0.47
CA GLN A 550 -20.96 16.05 1.53
C GLN A 550 -22.01 17.02 0.96
N ALA A 551 -21.74 17.61 -0.20
CA ALA A 551 -22.65 18.54 -0.87
C ALA A 551 -23.62 17.81 -1.82
N SER A 552 -23.43 16.53 -2.12
CA SER A 552 -24.29 15.77 -3.03
C SER A 552 -24.99 14.56 -2.43
N SER A 553 -24.54 14.08 -1.26
CA SER A 553 -25.07 12.86 -0.63
C SER A 553 -26.59 12.86 -0.44
N GLU A 554 -27.21 14.00 -0.13
CA GLU A 554 -28.65 14.12 0.06
C GLU A 554 -29.43 13.94 -1.25
N VAL A 555 -28.88 14.40 -2.37
CA VAL A 555 -29.47 14.23 -3.70
C VAL A 555 -29.26 12.81 -4.20
N ILE A 556 -28.05 12.26 -4.00
CA ILE A 556 -27.74 10.86 -4.32
C ILE A 556 -28.72 9.92 -3.63
N VAL A 557 -28.96 10.12 -2.33
CA VAL A 557 -29.92 9.32 -1.54
C VAL A 557 -31.36 9.51 -2.06
N ALA A 558 -31.76 10.74 -2.41
CA ALA A 558 -33.09 11.01 -2.92
C ALA A 558 -33.36 10.30 -4.27
N GLU A 559 -32.44 10.42 -5.24
CA GLU A 559 -32.57 9.76 -6.54
C GLU A 559 -32.41 8.24 -6.43
N ALA A 560 -31.58 7.75 -5.51
CA ALA A 560 -31.48 6.33 -5.20
C ALA A 560 -32.83 5.77 -4.74
N ARG A 561 -33.51 6.44 -3.81
CA ARG A 561 -34.83 6.04 -3.31
C ARG A 561 -35.93 6.09 -4.37
N ALA A 562 -35.76 6.93 -5.39
CA ALA A 562 -36.67 7.04 -6.53
C ALA A 562 -36.39 6.01 -7.63
N SER A 563 -35.31 5.23 -7.50
CA SER A 563 -34.84 4.29 -8.51
C SER A 563 -34.94 2.84 -8.01
N ARG A 564 -35.13 1.90 -8.93
CA ARG A 564 -35.22 0.46 -8.57
C ARG A 564 -33.86 -0.20 -8.35
N ALA A 565 -32.82 0.37 -8.93
CA ALA A 565 -31.43 -0.05 -8.78
C ALA A 565 -30.51 1.09 -9.20
N ALA A 566 -29.24 1.01 -8.82
CA ALA A 566 -28.20 1.93 -9.26
C ALA A 566 -26.99 1.22 -9.86
N LEU A 567 -26.39 1.84 -10.87
CA LEU A 567 -25.12 1.46 -11.47
C LEU A 567 -24.11 2.59 -11.25
N VAL A 568 -23.02 2.30 -10.55
CA VAL A 568 -21.95 3.26 -10.27
C VAL A 568 -20.77 2.97 -11.19
N PHE A 569 -20.39 3.96 -12.00
CA PHE A 569 -19.41 3.79 -13.10
C PHE A 569 -17.96 4.07 -12.68
N GLU A 570 -17.71 4.04 -11.39
CA GLU A 570 -16.39 3.91 -10.79
C GLU A 570 -15.51 2.86 -11.47
N ALA A 571 -14.20 3.09 -11.47
CA ALA A 571 -13.24 2.12 -12.00
C ALA A 571 -13.38 0.73 -11.38
N SER A 572 -13.14 -0.30 -12.19
CA SER A 572 -13.08 -1.69 -11.73
C SER A 572 -11.85 -1.97 -10.84
N ALA A 573 -11.92 -3.01 -10.02
CA ALA A 573 -10.79 -3.51 -9.24
C ALA A 573 -10.12 -4.66 -10.00
N ASP A 574 -9.06 -4.35 -10.77
CA ASP A 574 -8.41 -5.31 -11.69
C ASP A 574 -9.42 -6.03 -12.60
N GLY A 575 -10.40 -5.29 -13.14
CA GLY A 575 -11.48 -5.81 -13.99
C GLY A 575 -12.70 -6.37 -13.23
N ALA A 576 -12.61 -6.56 -11.91
CA ALA A 576 -13.73 -7.00 -11.08
C ALA A 576 -14.67 -5.84 -10.72
N VAL A 577 -15.98 -6.13 -10.62
CA VAL A 577 -16.95 -5.20 -10.02
C VAL A 577 -16.82 -5.20 -8.50
N LYS A 578 -17.19 -4.10 -7.85
CA LYS A 578 -17.06 -3.92 -6.40
C LYS A 578 -18.40 -4.24 -5.76
N THR A 579 -18.45 -5.33 -4.98
CA THR A 579 -19.66 -5.77 -4.27
C THR A 579 -19.57 -5.57 -2.76
N THR A 580 -18.42 -5.08 -2.28
CA THR A 580 -18.22 -4.67 -0.89
C THR A 580 -17.23 -3.51 -0.85
N ARG A 581 -17.56 -2.47 -0.08
CA ARG A 581 -16.67 -1.33 0.23
C ARG A 581 -16.72 -1.02 1.72
N LYS A 582 -15.59 -0.60 2.29
CA LYS A 582 -15.53 -0.17 3.69
C LYS A 582 -16.34 1.13 3.90
N GLY A 583 -16.95 1.26 5.08
CA GLY A 583 -17.40 2.54 5.59
C GLY A 583 -16.21 3.36 6.09
N VAL A 584 -16.33 4.69 6.07
CA VAL A 584 -15.27 5.64 6.41
C VAL A 584 -15.79 6.64 7.44
N GLY A 585 -15.11 6.72 8.58
CA GLY A 585 -15.33 7.69 9.64
C GLY A 585 -14.14 8.62 9.78
N LEU A 586 -14.42 9.92 9.83
CA LEU A 586 -13.43 10.96 9.99
C LEU A 586 -13.74 11.69 11.30
N PHE A 587 -12.87 11.52 12.30
CA PHE A 587 -13.07 12.08 13.64
C PHE A 587 -11.92 13.01 14.03
N SER A 588 -12.20 13.95 14.93
CA SER A 588 -11.20 14.82 15.53
C SER A 588 -11.34 14.78 17.04
N LEU A 589 -10.31 14.29 17.74
CA LEU A 589 -10.27 14.31 19.20
C LEU A 589 -9.46 15.53 19.65
N THR A 590 -10.08 16.41 20.43
CA THR A 590 -9.44 17.56 21.08
C THR A 590 -9.36 17.30 22.57
N VAL A 591 -8.16 17.46 23.14
CA VAL A 591 -7.92 17.44 24.58
C VAL A 591 -7.63 18.85 25.05
N ARG A 592 -8.33 19.31 26.09
CA ARG A 592 -8.00 20.56 26.80
C ARG A 592 -7.45 20.24 28.18
N GLY A 593 -6.35 20.88 28.53
CA GLY A 593 -5.68 20.79 29.82
C GLY A 593 -5.53 22.16 30.48
N GLU A 594 -4.64 22.24 31.46
CA GLU A 594 -4.36 23.45 32.23
C GLU A 594 -2.89 23.84 32.05
N GLU A 595 -2.64 25.03 31.52
CA GLU A 595 -1.27 25.55 31.34
C GLU A 595 -0.63 25.92 32.67
N ALA A 596 0.66 25.61 32.81
CA ALA A 596 1.48 26.01 33.94
C ALA A 596 2.96 26.05 33.52
N HIS A 597 3.76 26.87 34.20
CA HIS A 597 5.19 26.93 33.93
C HIS A 597 5.87 25.62 34.35
N ALA A 598 6.43 24.87 33.39
CA ALA A 598 6.92 23.52 33.61
C ALA A 598 8.01 23.42 34.70
N GLY A 599 8.81 24.48 34.89
CA GLY A 599 9.86 24.53 35.93
C GLY A 599 9.48 25.20 37.26
N LEU A 600 8.50 26.11 37.28
CA LEU A 600 8.17 26.90 38.48
C LEU A 600 6.98 26.29 39.23
N ASP A 601 6.06 25.68 38.49
CA ASP A 601 4.81 25.13 38.99
C ASP A 601 4.49 23.75 38.36
N PRO A 602 5.41 22.76 38.43
CA PRO A 602 5.32 21.50 37.68
C PRO A 602 4.07 20.66 37.99
N THR A 603 3.43 20.85 39.15
CA THR A 603 2.25 20.09 39.57
C THR A 603 0.93 20.84 39.37
N ARG A 604 0.98 22.14 39.05
CA ARG A 604 -0.22 22.98 38.91
C ARG A 604 -0.93 22.84 37.57
N GLY A 605 -0.23 22.35 36.54
CA GLY A 605 -0.82 22.13 35.22
C GLY A 605 -1.37 20.73 35.03
N ALA A 606 -2.13 20.55 33.95
CA ALA A 606 -2.60 19.27 33.44
C ALA A 606 -2.28 19.22 31.94
N SER A 607 -1.35 18.35 31.54
CA SER A 607 -0.83 18.35 30.16
C SER A 607 -1.81 17.68 29.19
N ALA A 608 -2.38 18.47 28.28
CA ALA A 608 -3.21 17.97 27.19
C ALA A 608 -2.46 17.01 26.25
N VAL A 609 -1.14 17.20 26.06
CA VAL A 609 -0.30 16.30 25.26
C VAL A 609 -0.14 14.94 25.94
N ASN A 610 0.08 14.91 27.26
CA ASN A 610 0.21 13.65 27.99
C ASN A 610 -1.10 12.87 28.00
N GLU A 611 -2.20 13.59 28.16
CA GLU A 611 -3.53 12.99 28.08
C GLU A 611 -3.83 12.48 26.67
N MET A 612 -3.56 13.27 25.61
CA MET A 612 -3.72 12.83 24.22
C MET A 612 -2.92 11.55 23.92
N ALA A 613 -1.68 11.43 24.42
CA ALA A 613 -0.89 10.22 24.24
C ALA A 613 -1.58 8.96 24.81
N ARG A 614 -2.29 9.09 25.94
CA ARG A 614 -3.09 7.98 26.51
C ARG A 614 -4.31 7.67 25.65
N GLN A 615 -4.97 8.71 25.14
CA GLN A 615 -6.14 8.55 24.28
C GLN A 615 -5.77 7.89 22.94
N VAL A 616 -4.60 8.21 22.35
CA VAL A 616 -4.12 7.53 21.13
C VAL A 616 -3.98 6.02 21.34
N LEU A 617 -3.39 5.59 22.46
CA LEU A 617 -3.29 4.17 22.79
C LEU A 617 -4.66 3.51 22.98
N ALA A 618 -5.63 4.23 23.59
CA ALA A 618 -7.00 3.74 23.71
C ALA A 618 -7.69 3.62 22.34
N LEU A 619 -7.50 4.59 21.45
CA LEU A 619 -8.02 4.60 20.08
C LEU A 619 -7.44 3.48 19.22
N GLU A 620 -6.13 3.21 19.32
CA GLU A 620 -5.49 2.06 18.67
C GLU A 620 -6.11 0.73 19.13
N GLY A 621 -6.46 0.61 20.41
CA GLY A 621 -7.15 -0.55 20.97
C GLY A 621 -8.57 -0.78 20.41
N ILE A 622 -9.17 0.20 19.74
CA ILE A 622 -10.48 0.05 19.07
C ILE A 622 -10.33 -0.75 17.76
N ALA A 623 -9.16 -0.69 17.12
CA ALA A 623 -8.91 -1.39 15.86
C ALA A 623 -9.11 -2.91 16.01
N ALA A 624 -9.71 -3.51 14.99
CA ALA A 624 -9.92 -4.95 14.93
C ALA A 624 -9.64 -5.43 13.50
N PRO A 625 -8.37 -5.55 13.09
CA PRO A 625 -8.02 -5.88 11.71
C PRO A 625 -8.62 -7.21 11.23
N ALA A 626 -8.72 -8.20 12.12
CA ALA A 626 -9.36 -9.49 11.85
C ALA A 626 -10.88 -9.36 11.55
N ALA A 627 -11.54 -8.34 12.11
CA ALA A 627 -12.93 -8.00 11.82
C ALA A 627 -13.04 -6.92 10.71
N GLY A 628 -11.93 -6.58 10.04
CA GLY A 628 -11.86 -5.59 8.97
C GLY A 628 -11.88 -4.12 9.41
N THR A 629 -11.79 -3.86 10.72
CA THR A 629 -11.79 -2.50 11.30
C THR A 629 -10.38 -1.95 11.47
N THR A 630 -10.12 -0.78 10.89
CA THR A 630 -8.87 -0.03 11.05
C THR A 630 -9.14 1.32 11.68
N VAL A 631 -8.35 1.70 12.68
CA VAL A 631 -8.37 3.03 13.29
C VAL A 631 -6.97 3.61 13.12
N ASN A 632 -6.86 4.76 12.48
CA ASN A 632 -5.60 5.42 12.22
C ASN A 632 -5.63 6.85 12.77
N VAL A 633 -4.74 7.16 13.71
CA VAL A 633 -4.51 8.55 14.15
C VAL A 633 -3.46 9.17 13.23
N GLY A 634 -3.91 9.73 12.11
CA GLY A 634 -3.03 10.19 11.03
C GLY A 634 -2.36 11.54 11.28
N VAL A 635 -2.91 12.37 12.16
CA VAL A 635 -2.37 13.71 12.49
C VAL A 635 -2.48 13.94 13.99
N LEU A 636 -1.40 14.43 14.60
CA LEU A 636 -1.37 14.84 16.01
C LEU A 636 -0.60 16.15 16.17
N ARG A 637 -1.17 17.09 16.93
CA ARG A 637 -0.54 18.38 17.28
C ARG A 637 -0.87 18.74 18.73
N GLY A 638 0.04 19.40 19.44
CA GLY A 638 -0.27 19.88 20.79
C GLY A 638 0.88 20.61 21.47
N GLY A 639 0.54 21.45 22.45
CA GLY A 639 1.48 22.32 23.16
C GLY A 639 1.92 23.56 22.37
N THR A 640 2.45 24.54 23.09
CA THR A 640 2.89 25.83 22.51
C THR A 640 4.39 26.04 22.65
N ARG A 641 4.98 25.67 23.79
CA ARG A 641 6.41 25.80 24.11
C ARG A 641 6.85 24.68 25.07
N SER A 642 8.13 24.34 25.05
CA SER A 642 8.68 23.28 25.92
C SER A 642 8.63 23.58 27.41
N ASN A 643 8.62 24.86 27.81
CA ASN A 643 8.58 25.29 29.20
C ASN A 643 7.16 25.60 29.72
N VAL A 644 6.12 25.26 28.95
CA VAL A 644 4.71 25.44 29.30
C VAL A 644 4.03 24.08 29.24
N THR A 645 3.36 23.69 30.32
CA THR A 645 2.47 22.53 30.33
C THR A 645 1.40 22.72 29.26
N ALA A 646 1.24 21.78 28.33
CA ALA A 646 0.40 21.96 27.16
C ALA A 646 -1.10 22.12 27.55
N GLY A 647 -1.72 23.24 27.17
CA GLY A 647 -3.15 23.48 27.39
C GLY A 647 -4.08 22.85 26.36
N GLU A 648 -3.56 22.48 25.17
CA GLU A 648 -4.37 21.88 24.10
C GLU A 648 -3.55 20.85 23.30
N ALA A 649 -4.23 19.78 22.86
CA ALA A 649 -3.75 18.84 21.86
C ALA A 649 -4.93 18.37 20.98
N VAL A 650 -4.68 18.14 19.69
CA VAL A 650 -5.67 17.71 18.69
C VAL A 650 -5.12 16.52 17.91
N ALA A 651 -5.97 15.52 17.70
CA ALA A 651 -5.69 14.34 16.87
C ALA A 651 -6.80 14.16 15.82
N HIS A 652 -6.42 13.81 14.59
CA HIS A 652 -7.38 13.47 13.52
C HIS A 652 -7.31 11.98 13.21
N LEU A 653 -8.48 11.36 13.09
CA LEU A 653 -8.67 9.93 12.98
C LEU A 653 -9.33 9.57 11.64
N ASP A 654 -8.79 8.57 10.95
CA ASP A 654 -9.44 7.83 9.86
C ASP A 654 -9.83 6.45 10.42
N VAL A 655 -11.13 6.15 10.40
CA VAL A 655 -11.70 4.90 10.86
C VAL A 655 -12.34 4.21 9.68
N ARG A 656 -12.01 2.94 9.44
CA ARG A 656 -12.67 2.14 8.40
C ARG A 656 -13.25 0.88 8.99
N VAL A 657 -14.44 0.51 8.55
CA VAL A 657 -15.17 -0.68 9.02
C VAL A 657 -15.79 -1.41 7.83
N VAL A 658 -15.85 -2.74 7.89
CA VAL A 658 -16.40 -3.57 6.81
C VAL A 658 -17.85 -3.99 7.05
N THR A 659 -18.38 -3.84 8.26
CA THR A 659 -19.77 -4.19 8.61
C THR A 659 -20.44 -3.11 9.44
N ALA A 660 -21.78 -3.04 9.39
CA ALA A 660 -22.55 -2.16 10.27
C ALA A 660 -22.35 -2.50 11.76
N ALA A 661 -22.17 -3.78 12.10
CA ALA A 661 -21.88 -4.21 13.47
C ALA A 661 -20.54 -3.65 13.99
N GLU A 662 -19.51 -3.63 13.15
CA GLU A 662 -18.23 -3.02 13.49
C GLU A 662 -18.32 -1.49 13.62
N ARG A 663 -19.14 -0.84 12.77
CA ARG A 663 -19.45 0.59 12.92
C ARG A 663 -20.02 0.88 14.31
N ASP A 664 -21.05 0.13 14.72
CA ASP A 664 -21.73 0.32 15.99
C ASP A 664 -20.81 0.01 17.19
N ARG A 665 -19.93 -1.00 17.07
CA ARG A 665 -18.89 -1.30 18.06
C ARG A 665 -17.91 -0.13 18.22
N VAL A 666 -17.44 0.43 17.12
CA VAL A 666 -16.53 1.58 17.13
C VAL A 666 -17.22 2.81 17.73
N ASP A 667 -18.47 3.09 17.37
CA ASP A 667 -19.24 4.19 17.95
C ASP A 667 -19.35 4.05 19.47
N ALA A 668 -19.66 2.84 19.98
CA ALA A 668 -19.70 2.57 21.40
C ALA A 668 -18.33 2.77 22.09
N ALA A 669 -17.24 2.36 21.44
CA ALA A 669 -15.89 2.50 21.98
C ALA A 669 -15.43 3.97 22.00
N LEU A 670 -15.71 4.74 20.94
CA LEU A 670 -15.43 6.18 20.88
C LEU A 670 -16.23 6.96 21.92
N ALA A 671 -17.51 6.61 22.11
CA ALA A 671 -18.36 7.23 23.12
C ALA A 671 -17.92 6.91 24.56
N ALA A 672 -17.18 5.83 24.76
CA ALA A 672 -16.67 5.41 26.07
C ALA A 672 -15.33 6.07 26.46
N LEU A 673 -14.71 6.85 25.56
CA LEU A 673 -13.46 7.55 25.88
C LEU A 673 -13.66 8.52 27.05
N ALA A 674 -12.77 8.45 28.04
CA ALA A 674 -12.80 9.28 29.23
C ALA A 674 -11.39 9.78 29.57
N PRO A 675 -11.25 11.00 30.11
CA PRO A 675 -9.97 11.53 30.51
C PRO A 675 -9.38 10.74 31.68
N VAL A 676 -8.09 10.43 31.62
CA VAL A 676 -7.34 9.76 32.69
C VAL A 676 -6.93 10.78 33.76
N ASP A 677 -6.48 11.98 33.38
CA ASP A 677 -6.33 13.11 34.31
C ASP A 677 -7.67 13.85 34.44
N PRO A 678 -8.33 13.85 35.63
CA PRO A 678 -9.65 14.45 35.82
C PRO A 678 -9.68 15.98 35.62
N ARG A 679 -8.52 16.63 35.50
CA ARG A 679 -8.39 18.07 35.19
C ARG A 679 -8.36 18.35 33.69
N THR A 680 -8.30 17.31 32.86
CA THR A 680 -8.39 17.44 31.40
C THR A 680 -9.80 17.12 30.91
N THR A 681 -10.12 17.60 29.71
CA THR A 681 -11.40 17.33 29.05
C THR A 681 -11.16 16.83 27.63
N LEU A 682 -12.02 15.92 27.18
CA LEU A 682 -12.03 15.37 25.83
C LEU A 682 -13.21 15.94 25.06
N LYS A 683 -13.00 16.30 23.80
CA LYS A 683 -14.05 16.65 22.84
C LYS A 683 -13.81 15.88 21.56
N LEU A 684 -14.72 14.96 21.23
CA LEU A 684 -14.71 14.24 19.96
C LEU A 684 -15.68 14.94 19.00
N ASP A 685 -15.16 15.42 17.87
CA ASP A 685 -15.92 15.97 16.75
C ASP A 685 -15.79 15.05 15.52
N GLY A 686 -16.60 15.28 14.49
CA GLY A 686 -16.61 14.49 13.25
C GLY A 686 -17.65 13.37 13.28
N GLY A 687 -17.48 12.36 12.44
CA GLY A 687 -18.44 11.27 12.28
C GLY A 687 -18.18 10.39 11.08
N TRP A 688 -19.10 9.47 10.83
CA TRP A 688 -19.14 8.68 9.60
C TRP A 688 -19.39 9.58 8.40
N ASN A 689 -18.43 9.58 7.46
CA ASN A 689 -18.55 10.25 6.18
C ASN A 689 -19.18 9.32 5.13
N ARG A 690 -18.81 8.04 5.10
CA ARG A 690 -19.38 7.02 4.20
C ARG A 690 -19.95 5.86 5.01
N PRO A 691 -21.22 5.47 4.80
CA PRO A 691 -21.79 4.24 5.36
C PRO A 691 -21.03 3.00 4.88
N VAL A 692 -21.32 1.83 5.45
CA VAL A 692 -20.75 0.57 4.98
C VAL A 692 -21.47 0.10 3.72
N PHE A 693 -20.72 -0.44 2.76
CA PHE A 693 -21.27 -1.13 1.59
C PHE A 693 -21.04 -2.64 1.75
N GLU A 694 -22.05 -3.36 2.21
CA GLU A 694 -22.02 -4.83 2.35
C GLU A 694 -22.60 -5.51 1.10
N ARG A 695 -22.21 -6.76 0.86
CA ARG A 695 -22.78 -7.57 -0.21
C ARG A 695 -24.16 -8.09 0.17
N THR A 696 -25.19 -7.26 0.02
CA THR A 696 -26.60 -7.64 0.26
C THR A 696 -27.12 -8.63 -0.80
N GLU A 697 -28.33 -9.16 -0.59
CA GLU A 697 -28.99 -10.00 -1.61
C GLU A 697 -29.18 -9.24 -2.92
N GLY A 698 -29.66 -7.99 -2.88
CA GLY A 698 -29.79 -7.13 -4.05
C GLY A 698 -28.47 -6.94 -4.82
N VAL A 699 -27.37 -6.63 -4.11
CA VAL A 699 -26.02 -6.52 -4.72
C VAL A 699 -25.61 -7.83 -5.37
N GLY A 700 -25.80 -8.96 -4.67
CA GLY A 700 -25.47 -10.29 -5.19
C GLY A 700 -26.28 -10.66 -6.44
N ARG A 701 -27.55 -10.27 -6.51
CA ARG A 701 -28.39 -10.47 -7.70
C ARG A 701 -27.97 -9.61 -8.88
N LEU A 702 -27.65 -8.33 -8.65
CA LEU A 702 -27.12 -7.47 -9.70
C LEU A 702 -25.79 -7.99 -10.25
N PHE A 703 -24.90 -8.47 -9.39
CA PHE A 703 -23.67 -9.12 -9.81
C PHE A 703 -23.95 -10.37 -10.67
N ALA A 704 -24.89 -11.22 -10.25
CA ALA A 704 -25.25 -12.41 -11.04
C ALA A 704 -25.76 -12.04 -12.44
N VAL A 705 -26.63 -11.02 -12.55
CA VAL A 705 -27.10 -10.50 -13.85
C VAL A 705 -25.94 -9.98 -14.69
N ALA A 706 -25.04 -9.18 -14.10
CA ALA A 706 -23.88 -8.67 -14.81
C ALA A 706 -22.95 -9.79 -15.30
N ARG A 707 -22.71 -10.82 -14.48
CA ARG A 707 -21.91 -11.98 -14.86
C ARG A 707 -22.56 -12.74 -16.01
N ASP A 708 -23.88 -12.92 -15.98
CA ASP A 708 -24.61 -13.62 -17.03
C ASP A 708 -24.63 -12.78 -18.33
N CYS A 709 -24.65 -11.45 -18.25
CA CYS A 709 -24.44 -10.55 -19.39
C CYS A 709 -22.99 -10.57 -19.93
N ALA A 710 -22.01 -10.84 -19.07
CA ALA A 710 -20.59 -10.90 -19.43
C ALA A 710 -20.24 -12.17 -20.23
N ALA A 711 -20.91 -13.29 -19.95
CA ALA A 711 -20.66 -14.60 -20.56
C ALA A 711 -20.69 -14.60 -22.11
N PRO A 712 -21.72 -14.08 -22.81
CA PRO A 712 -21.72 -14.05 -24.28
C PRO A 712 -20.68 -13.11 -24.89
N LEU A 713 -20.12 -12.18 -24.09
CA LEU A 713 -19.03 -11.30 -24.48
C LEU A 713 -17.65 -11.97 -24.34
N GLY A 714 -17.59 -13.17 -23.75
CA GLY A 714 -16.33 -13.86 -23.44
C GLY A 714 -15.58 -13.26 -22.25
N LEU A 715 -16.28 -12.53 -21.38
CA LEU A 715 -15.70 -11.87 -20.21
C LEU A 715 -15.93 -12.71 -18.95
N ASP A 716 -14.85 -13.02 -18.23
CA ASP A 716 -14.92 -13.62 -16.90
C ASP A 716 -15.08 -12.53 -15.83
N LEU A 717 -16.33 -12.16 -15.55
CA LEU A 717 -16.64 -11.08 -14.60
C LEU A 717 -16.51 -11.56 -13.16
N ARG A 718 -15.50 -11.05 -12.47
CA ARG A 718 -15.25 -11.28 -11.04
C ARG A 718 -15.89 -10.19 -10.18
N GLU A 719 -16.06 -10.48 -8.90
CA GLU A 719 -16.39 -9.50 -7.87
C GLU A 719 -15.25 -9.32 -6.87
N ALA A 720 -15.17 -8.14 -6.24
CA ALA A 720 -14.12 -7.79 -5.28
C ALA A 720 -14.68 -7.02 -4.07
N ALA A 721 -14.02 -7.21 -2.93
CA ALA A 721 -14.14 -6.36 -1.76
C ALA A 721 -12.97 -5.38 -1.71
N VAL A 722 -13.25 -4.08 -1.60
CA VAL A 722 -12.22 -3.03 -1.63
C VAL A 722 -12.26 -2.14 -0.38
N GLY A 723 -11.09 -1.57 -0.03
CA GLY A 723 -10.95 -0.67 1.12
C GLY A 723 -11.39 0.78 0.87
N GLY A 724 -11.57 1.19 -0.39
CA GLY A 724 -12.00 2.54 -0.77
C GLY A 724 -13.52 2.66 -0.85
N ALA A 725 -14.06 3.79 -0.38
CA ALA A 725 -15.48 4.12 -0.48
C ALA A 725 -15.83 4.73 -1.86
N SER A 726 -17.11 4.96 -2.10
CA SER A 726 -17.67 5.69 -3.25
C SER A 726 -19.05 6.23 -2.89
N ASP A 727 -19.71 6.92 -3.82
CA ASP A 727 -21.13 7.26 -3.70
C ASP A 727 -22.05 6.04 -3.60
N GLY A 728 -21.61 4.86 -4.05
CA GLY A 728 -22.33 3.59 -3.89
C GLY A 728 -22.64 3.26 -2.43
N ASN A 729 -21.81 3.72 -1.48
CA ASN A 729 -22.03 3.55 -0.06
C ASN A 729 -23.32 4.26 0.42
N PHE A 730 -23.65 5.44 -0.11
CA PHE A 730 -24.88 6.15 0.25
C PHE A 730 -26.12 5.50 -0.37
N ILE A 731 -25.99 5.06 -1.62
CA ILE A 731 -27.07 4.41 -2.36
C ILE A 731 -27.49 3.12 -1.67
N LEU A 732 -26.53 2.27 -1.30
CA LEU A 732 -26.83 1.04 -0.59
C LEU A 732 -27.46 1.33 0.78
N ALA A 733 -26.91 2.29 1.53
CA ALA A 733 -27.47 2.70 2.82
C ALA A 733 -28.89 3.27 2.73
N ALA A 734 -29.27 3.82 1.57
CA ALA A 734 -30.63 4.29 1.30
C ALA A 734 -31.62 3.15 1.03
N GLY A 735 -31.14 1.90 0.92
CA GLY A 735 -31.94 0.70 0.66
C GLY A 735 -32.11 0.35 -0.82
N THR A 736 -31.32 0.97 -1.71
CA THR A 736 -31.39 0.72 -3.15
C THR A 736 -30.29 -0.25 -3.58
N PRO A 737 -30.62 -1.38 -4.24
CA PRO A 737 -29.62 -2.29 -4.79
C PRO A 737 -28.66 -1.57 -5.75
N VAL A 738 -27.35 -1.78 -5.56
CA VAL A 738 -26.32 -1.09 -6.33
C VAL A 738 -25.26 -2.06 -6.86
N LEU A 739 -24.82 -1.83 -8.09
CA LEU A 739 -23.64 -2.47 -8.65
C LEU A 739 -22.57 -1.40 -8.95
N ASP A 740 -21.42 -1.55 -8.32
CA ASP A 740 -20.32 -0.59 -8.37
C ASP A 740 -19.10 -1.19 -9.09
N GLY A 741 -18.18 -0.35 -9.54
CA GLY A 741 -16.99 -0.75 -10.28
C GLY A 741 -17.29 -1.13 -11.72
N LEU A 742 -18.42 -0.68 -12.29
CA LEU A 742 -18.80 -0.97 -13.68
C LEU A 742 -17.92 -0.26 -14.71
N GLY A 743 -17.18 0.75 -14.27
CA GLY A 743 -16.35 1.63 -15.08
C GLY A 743 -15.07 1.00 -15.64
N ALA A 744 -14.06 1.86 -15.79
CA ALA A 744 -12.80 1.58 -16.49
C ALA A 744 -12.02 0.36 -15.97
N VAL A 745 -11.29 -0.29 -16.89
CA VAL A 745 -10.24 -1.25 -16.59
C VAL A 745 -8.90 -0.56 -16.80
N GLY A 746 -8.00 -0.68 -15.84
CA GLY A 746 -6.78 0.10 -15.78
C GLY A 746 -6.21 0.12 -14.36
N GLY A 747 -5.48 1.17 -14.01
CA GLY A 747 -4.94 1.31 -12.67
C GLY A 747 -4.24 2.64 -12.45
N GLY A 748 -3.75 2.85 -11.22
CA GLY A 748 -3.05 4.07 -10.82
C GLY A 748 -3.99 5.24 -10.49
N ALA A 749 -5.20 4.96 -9.99
CA ALA A 749 -6.06 6.01 -9.41
C ALA A 749 -5.25 6.87 -8.42
N HIS A 750 -5.43 8.18 -8.49
CA HIS A 750 -4.73 9.18 -7.67
C HIS A 750 -3.18 9.17 -7.81
N ALA A 751 -2.64 8.55 -8.87
CA ALA A 751 -1.20 8.46 -9.13
C ALA A 751 -0.85 8.85 -10.56
N ARG A 752 0.39 9.30 -10.81
CA ARG A 752 0.86 9.67 -12.17
C ARG A 752 0.93 8.49 -13.14
N SER A 753 0.78 7.27 -12.63
CA SER A 753 0.64 6.05 -13.42
C SER A 753 -0.79 5.79 -13.91
N GLU A 754 -1.75 6.69 -13.61
CA GLU A 754 -3.16 6.56 -13.99
C GLU A 754 -3.32 6.26 -15.48
N HIS A 755 -4.08 5.21 -15.76
CA HIS A 755 -4.37 4.78 -17.12
C HIS A 755 -5.60 3.89 -17.21
N VAL A 756 -6.15 3.81 -18.42
CA VAL A 756 -7.17 2.84 -18.84
C VAL A 756 -6.73 2.08 -20.09
N THR A 757 -7.38 0.96 -20.37
CA THR A 757 -7.27 0.30 -21.69
C THR A 757 -8.48 0.63 -22.56
N LEU A 758 -8.26 0.94 -23.84
CA LEU A 758 -9.33 1.26 -24.78
C LEU A 758 -10.18 0.03 -25.09
N SER A 759 -9.54 -1.12 -25.29
CA SER A 759 -10.18 -2.44 -25.39
C SER A 759 -11.09 -2.71 -24.18
N GLY A 760 -10.59 -2.42 -22.98
CA GLY A 760 -11.37 -2.49 -21.74
C GLY A 760 -12.56 -1.55 -21.76
N MET A 761 -12.43 -0.32 -22.29
CA MET A 761 -13.57 0.59 -22.42
C MET A 761 -14.68 0.03 -23.32
N VAL A 762 -14.32 -0.61 -24.44
CA VAL A 762 -15.29 -1.26 -25.34
C VAL A 762 -15.99 -2.42 -24.61
N GLU A 763 -15.23 -3.30 -23.96
CA GLU A 763 -15.76 -4.46 -23.24
C GLU A 763 -16.69 -4.06 -22.09
N ARG A 764 -16.31 -3.06 -21.29
CA ARG A 764 -17.13 -2.56 -20.18
C ARG A 764 -18.37 -1.81 -20.64
N SER A 765 -18.31 -1.09 -21.77
CA SER A 765 -19.48 -0.46 -22.37
C SER A 765 -20.49 -1.51 -22.87
N ALA A 766 -20.00 -2.60 -23.46
CA ALA A 766 -20.86 -3.70 -23.90
C ALA A 766 -21.51 -4.44 -22.72
N LEU A 767 -20.75 -4.68 -21.65
CA LEU A 767 -21.27 -5.22 -20.40
C LEU A 767 -22.36 -4.32 -19.80
N ALA A 768 -22.08 -3.01 -19.68
CA ALA A 768 -23.03 -2.03 -19.16
C ALA A 768 -24.33 -2.00 -20.01
N ALA A 769 -24.21 -2.06 -21.33
CA ALA A 769 -25.36 -2.16 -22.22
C ALA A 769 -26.20 -3.43 -21.98
N GLY A 770 -25.55 -4.58 -21.78
CA GLY A 770 -26.24 -5.82 -21.43
C GLY A 770 -27.01 -5.72 -20.11
N VAL A 771 -26.38 -5.16 -19.06
CA VAL A 771 -27.00 -4.95 -17.75
C VAL A 771 -28.17 -3.97 -17.84
N LEU A 772 -28.00 -2.84 -18.54
CA LEU A 772 -29.07 -1.88 -18.77
C LEU A 772 -30.25 -2.52 -19.50
N ALA A 773 -30.01 -3.26 -20.58
CA ALA A 773 -31.06 -3.94 -21.33
C ALA A 773 -31.82 -4.97 -20.47
N ALA A 774 -31.16 -5.64 -19.52
CA ALA A 774 -31.81 -6.57 -18.59
C ALA A 774 -32.95 -5.89 -17.79
N PHE A 775 -32.78 -4.61 -17.44
CA PHE A 775 -33.80 -3.81 -16.77
C PHE A 775 -34.96 -3.39 -17.70
N ALA A 776 -34.76 -3.35 -19.02
CA ALA A 776 -35.82 -3.01 -19.96
C ALA A 776 -36.79 -4.18 -20.24
N GLY A 777 -36.33 -5.42 -20.06
CA GLY A 777 -37.10 -6.65 -20.28
C GLY A 777 -37.79 -7.23 -19.04
N ALA A 778 -37.58 -6.63 -17.86
CA ALA A 778 -38.18 -7.04 -16.58
C ALA A 778 -39.65 -6.61 -16.45
#